data_AF-W2BXS6-F1
#
_entry.id   AF-W2BXS6-F1
#
_cell.length_a   1.000
_cell.length_b   1.000
_cell.length_c   1.000
_cell.angle_alpha   90.00
_cell.angle_beta   90.00
_cell.angle_gamma   90.00
#
_symmetry.space_group_name_H-M   'P 1'
#
loop_
_entity.id
_entity.type
_entity.pdbx_description
1 polymer ?
#
loop_
_entity_poly.entity_id
_entity_poly.type
_entity_poly.pdbx_seq_one_letter_code
_entity_poly.pdbx_strand_id
1 'polypeptide(L)'
;MRNSLLKIMKKSMVCLLATVVCVSFVLAAGDSSFATSKVKTPRKVSGLKATVSEKKVITLKWKKAKGAKKYQVFLATKKKFKKQKTTKKCIFIYKGKPGGVYKFKVRGISGKKNGKFSKICTVKVPNTVVRYGIQKADDFTGIYQSALCYDMKVKVTLDKNKKIISVKDGGSTPQGASDVEEFKIFKKAKGYDIYKRKTIKEVKALEMHSWEKDYPTAGKDSVKGALRTSISIRLAVINAMEGLGYNPKSVTIARGNMKGRPNKAANGASLSYDTRLKVVIDKKTKRIIKLEDDGTEPIGNIYWYQKWWALGGDKPYIGKTLEEVKKLDMYSYKEPMVSHHPGPDAIAGATYTSVLAKCAVEQAMEKSNPFKKDVLKVVGITNGEKNAKIYFENKLPKGYKIQLDGLYQGTFNGEKKVSGAKLSKDGKILTVSKKLEPGYYSVNISDKGGKYPAFNEKYSHAAEYSYPYFVIKSDKSKVEWKGNKLSATDNTVENLVDNIKSIKVRDGMRVMSFVAPTRDENLDLNGEFYKNIKNNNLFNKDGSLNFNFTDPETGKKVIDAKGRYDIMVEFYGNGERIMIKLNAETVIKYGIQKADEDTGVPGSALPYDFKVKVTMEIATGRIIRVENDGTDPKSNPDNDTADQDAVYLKKYFDEGGLRKYRLKTLEEVKKMEMQDPNYAYNTGHPGVDAIAGATASSISARLAVINAMESSN
;
A
#
# COMPACT_ATOMS: atom_id res chain seq x y z
N MET A 1 -1.01 -11.58 -16.16
CA MET A 1 -2.02 -11.53 -17.24
C MET A 1 -3.39 -12.14 -16.89
N ARG A 2 -3.47 -13.21 -16.09
CA ARG A 2 -4.73 -13.91 -15.70
C ARG A 2 -5.83 -13.04 -15.06
N ASN A 3 -5.47 -12.04 -14.25
CA ASN A 3 -6.45 -11.17 -13.57
C ASN A 3 -7.07 -10.07 -14.45
N SER A 4 -6.46 -9.75 -15.60
CA SER A 4 -7.02 -8.80 -16.57
C SER A 4 -8.10 -9.47 -17.43
N LEU A 5 -7.86 -10.73 -17.83
CA LEU A 5 -8.82 -11.57 -18.56
C LEU A 5 -10.11 -11.83 -17.76
N LEU A 6 -10.04 -12.09 -16.46
CA LEU A 6 -11.24 -12.27 -15.61
C LEU A 6 -12.08 -11.00 -15.44
N LYS A 7 -11.47 -9.80 -15.51
CA LYS A 7 -12.19 -8.52 -15.47
C LYS A 7 -12.87 -8.18 -16.80
N ILE A 8 -12.27 -8.57 -17.92
CA ILE A 8 -12.85 -8.43 -19.26
C ILE A 8 -13.97 -9.46 -19.46
N MET A 9 -13.79 -10.71 -19.01
CA MET A 9 -14.80 -11.76 -19.08
C MET A 9 -16.05 -11.45 -18.24
N LYS A 10 -15.93 -10.76 -17.09
CA LYS A 10 -17.12 -10.32 -16.31
C LYS A 10 -17.93 -9.19 -16.96
N LYS A 11 -17.34 -8.38 -17.84
CA LYS A 11 -18.07 -7.39 -18.65
C LYS A 11 -18.70 -8.04 -19.90
N SER A 12 -18.05 -9.05 -20.47
CA SER A 12 -18.56 -9.79 -21.65
C SER A 12 -19.65 -10.82 -21.31
N MET A 13 -19.65 -11.42 -20.11
CA MET A 13 -20.65 -12.42 -19.69
C MET A 13 -22.05 -11.82 -19.39
N VAL A 14 -22.15 -10.48 -19.28
CA VAL A 14 -23.46 -9.78 -19.25
C VAL A 14 -24.01 -9.51 -20.66
N CYS A 15 -23.18 -9.64 -21.70
CA CYS A 15 -23.61 -9.53 -23.11
C CYS A 15 -23.81 -10.88 -23.81
N LEU A 16 -23.26 -11.99 -23.30
CA LEU A 16 -23.25 -13.30 -23.97
C LEU A 16 -24.45 -14.22 -23.69
N LEU A 17 -25.42 -13.79 -22.89
CA LEU A 17 -26.73 -14.48 -22.76
C LEU A 17 -27.74 -14.02 -23.84
N ALA A 18 -27.27 -13.39 -24.92
CA ALA A 18 -28.11 -12.77 -25.96
C ALA A 18 -27.86 -13.27 -27.39
N THR A 19 -27.03 -14.30 -27.64
CA THR A 19 -26.63 -14.69 -29.00
C THR A 19 -26.55 -16.20 -29.27
N VAL A 20 -27.45 -17.01 -28.70
CA VAL A 20 -27.69 -18.36 -29.23
C VAL A 20 -29.19 -18.62 -29.26
N VAL A 21 -29.77 -18.51 -30.45
CA VAL A 21 -30.80 -19.37 -31.06
C VAL A 21 -31.28 -18.67 -32.36
N CYS A 22 -31.06 -19.38 -33.48
CA CYS A 22 -31.51 -19.15 -34.85
C CYS A 22 -30.68 -18.21 -35.75
N VAL A 23 -29.55 -18.74 -36.26
CA VAL A 23 -29.25 -18.66 -37.69
C VAL A 23 -29.95 -19.85 -38.35
N SER A 24 -30.71 -19.59 -39.43
CA SER A 24 -30.99 -20.46 -40.60
C SER A 24 -32.36 -20.13 -41.19
N PHE A 25 -32.41 -19.28 -42.22
CA PHE A 25 -33.05 -19.58 -43.50
C PHE A 25 -32.59 -18.54 -44.53
N VAL A 26 -32.17 -19.06 -45.67
CA VAL A 26 -31.39 -18.43 -46.74
C VAL A 26 -32.33 -17.84 -47.82
N LEU A 27 -31.86 -16.80 -48.53
CA LEU A 27 -31.86 -16.63 -50.00
C LEU A 27 -32.19 -15.19 -50.49
N ALA A 28 -31.13 -14.58 -51.03
CA ALA A 28 -30.96 -13.96 -52.35
C ALA A 28 -31.93 -12.90 -52.93
N ALA A 29 -31.25 -11.95 -53.59
CA ALA A 29 -31.59 -11.19 -54.80
C ALA A 29 -32.29 -9.81 -54.70
N GLY A 30 -31.69 -8.84 -55.42
CA GLY A 30 -32.41 -7.79 -56.14
C GLY A 30 -32.11 -6.35 -55.74
N ASP A 31 -31.26 -5.67 -56.51
CA ASP A 31 -31.37 -4.23 -56.71
C ASP A 31 -32.75 -3.88 -57.27
N SER A 32 -33.34 -2.76 -56.84
CA SER A 32 -34.14 -1.82 -57.64
C SER A 32 -35.23 -1.09 -56.83
N SER A 33 -35.21 0.23 -56.96
CA SER A 33 -36.34 1.17 -56.87
C SER A 33 -36.97 1.48 -55.50
N PHE A 34 -36.85 2.74 -55.11
CA PHE A 34 -37.63 3.35 -54.03
C PHE A 34 -39.10 3.49 -54.45
N ALA A 35 -39.88 2.42 -54.28
CA ALA A 35 -41.33 2.54 -54.23
C ALA A 35 -41.73 3.24 -52.93
N THR A 36 -42.33 4.43 -53.01
CA THR A 36 -42.88 5.17 -51.88
C THR A 36 -44.05 4.40 -51.26
N SER A 37 -43.74 3.46 -50.37
CA SER A 37 -44.77 2.70 -49.66
C SER A 37 -45.62 3.63 -48.80
N LYS A 38 -46.93 3.72 -49.11
CA LYS A 38 -47.92 4.40 -48.26
C LYS A 38 -47.71 3.98 -46.81
N VAL A 39 -47.40 4.94 -45.92
CA VAL A 39 -47.10 4.69 -44.51
C VAL A 39 -48.33 4.09 -43.81
N LYS A 40 -48.40 2.75 -43.74
CA LYS A 40 -49.50 2.03 -43.08
C LYS A 40 -49.47 2.25 -41.56
N THR A 41 -50.65 2.50 -40.98
CA THR A 41 -50.80 2.68 -39.52
C THR A 41 -50.36 1.41 -38.79
N PRO A 42 -49.46 1.50 -37.79
CA PRO A 42 -48.96 0.32 -37.08
C PRO A 42 -50.08 -0.47 -36.37
N ARG A 43 -50.00 -1.81 -36.39
CA ARG A 43 -50.94 -2.68 -35.66
C ARG A 43 -50.80 -2.48 -34.13
N LYS A 44 -51.84 -2.82 -33.38
CA LYS A 44 -51.84 -2.81 -31.91
C LYS A 44 -50.70 -3.67 -31.36
N VAL A 45 -49.95 -3.13 -30.39
CA VAL A 45 -48.87 -3.86 -29.70
C VAL A 45 -49.46 -4.96 -28.80
N SER A 46 -48.96 -6.19 -28.95
CA SER A 46 -49.40 -7.37 -28.19
C SER A 46 -48.27 -7.96 -27.34
N GLY A 47 -48.62 -8.83 -26.39
CA GLY A 47 -47.66 -9.55 -25.55
C GLY A 47 -46.85 -8.67 -24.59
N LEU A 48 -47.37 -7.50 -24.20
CA LEU A 48 -46.73 -6.66 -23.20
C LEU A 48 -46.72 -7.37 -21.84
N LYS A 49 -45.54 -7.66 -21.32
CA LYS A 49 -45.31 -8.28 -20.00
C LYS A 49 -44.26 -7.49 -19.22
N ALA A 50 -44.39 -7.49 -17.90
CA ALA A 50 -43.45 -6.87 -16.97
C ALA A 50 -42.83 -7.91 -16.05
N THR A 51 -41.53 -7.82 -15.79
CA THR A 51 -40.84 -8.58 -14.74
C THR A 51 -40.11 -7.61 -13.81
N VAL A 52 -40.05 -7.93 -12.52
CA VAL A 52 -39.33 -7.13 -11.51
C VAL A 52 -38.14 -7.94 -11.01
N SER A 53 -36.95 -7.36 -11.05
CA SER A 53 -35.75 -7.97 -10.46
C SER A 53 -35.61 -7.62 -8.98
N GLU A 54 -34.75 -8.37 -8.25
CA GLU A 54 -34.38 -8.07 -6.86
C GLU A 54 -33.86 -6.62 -6.67
N LYS A 55 -33.28 -6.01 -7.71
CA LYS A 55 -32.79 -4.62 -7.71
C LYS A 55 -33.90 -3.58 -7.95
N LYS A 56 -35.17 -3.98 -7.89
CA LYS A 56 -36.35 -3.09 -8.08
C LYS A 56 -36.37 -2.48 -9.49
N VAL A 57 -35.82 -3.20 -10.45
CA VAL A 57 -35.83 -2.83 -11.88
C VAL A 57 -36.95 -3.58 -12.57
N ILE A 58 -37.89 -2.84 -13.14
CA ILE A 58 -38.99 -3.32 -13.97
C ILE A 58 -38.48 -3.43 -15.41
N THR A 59 -38.58 -4.62 -15.99
CA THR A 59 -38.30 -4.88 -17.41
C THR A 59 -39.60 -5.17 -18.13
N LEU A 60 -39.96 -4.31 -19.08
CA LEU A 60 -41.08 -4.51 -19.99
C LEU A 60 -40.58 -5.15 -21.28
N LYS A 61 -41.27 -6.17 -21.76
CA LYS A 61 -41.06 -6.78 -23.08
C LYS A 61 -42.39 -6.90 -23.81
N TRP A 62 -42.38 -6.75 -25.14
CA TRP A 62 -43.56 -6.91 -26.00
C TRP A 62 -43.19 -7.53 -27.35
N LYS A 63 -44.19 -8.00 -28.11
CA LYS A 63 -43.99 -8.54 -29.48
C LYS A 63 -43.92 -7.40 -30.50
N LYS A 64 -43.11 -7.59 -31.55
CA LYS A 64 -43.00 -6.62 -32.66
C LYS A 64 -44.35 -6.47 -33.36
N ALA A 65 -44.91 -5.26 -33.36
CA ALA A 65 -46.14 -4.95 -34.09
C ALA A 65 -45.86 -4.71 -35.59
N LYS A 66 -46.65 -5.36 -36.48
CA LYS A 66 -46.57 -5.18 -37.94
C LYS A 66 -46.74 -3.70 -38.31
N GLY A 67 -45.84 -3.19 -39.15
CA GLY A 67 -45.82 -1.80 -39.60
C GLY A 67 -45.23 -0.78 -38.62
N ALA A 68 -44.81 -1.17 -37.41
CA ALA A 68 -44.15 -0.25 -36.47
C ALA A 68 -42.65 -0.11 -36.76
N LYS A 69 -42.17 1.13 -36.95
CA LYS A 69 -40.73 1.45 -37.06
C LYS A 69 -40.09 1.78 -35.69
N LYS A 70 -40.88 2.33 -34.77
CA LYS A 70 -40.49 2.65 -33.38
C LYS A 70 -41.68 2.40 -32.43
N TYR A 71 -41.46 2.47 -31.13
CA TYR A 71 -42.47 2.30 -30.09
C TYR A 71 -42.41 3.45 -29.09
N GLN A 72 -43.56 3.94 -28.65
CA GLN A 72 -43.68 4.89 -27.55
C GLN A 72 -44.20 4.19 -26.30
N VAL A 73 -43.46 4.33 -25.21
CA VAL A 73 -43.78 3.75 -23.90
C VAL A 73 -44.34 4.83 -22.99
N PHE A 74 -45.48 4.55 -22.38
CA PHE A 74 -46.15 5.43 -21.44
C PHE A 74 -46.24 4.77 -20.07
N LEU A 75 -46.06 5.57 -19.03
CA LEU A 75 -46.11 5.17 -17.63
C LEU A 75 -47.14 6.02 -16.88
N ALA A 76 -47.92 5.38 -16.01
CA ALA A 76 -48.72 6.03 -14.99
C ALA A 76 -48.30 5.52 -13.60
N THR A 77 -47.91 6.45 -12.73
CA THR A 77 -47.68 6.24 -11.29
C THR A 77 -48.87 6.70 -10.44
N LYS A 78 -49.79 7.47 -11.04
CA LYS A 78 -51.08 7.94 -10.50
C LYS A 78 -52.19 7.70 -11.57
N LYS A 79 -53.23 8.53 -11.66
CA LYS A 79 -54.33 8.38 -12.65
C LYS A 79 -53.95 8.73 -14.10
N LYS A 80 -52.94 9.58 -14.36
CA LYS A 80 -52.57 10.05 -15.72
C LYS A 80 -51.32 9.36 -16.29
N PHE A 81 -51.37 8.99 -17.58
CA PHE A 81 -50.24 8.41 -18.32
C PHE A 81 -49.33 9.48 -18.93
N LYS A 82 -48.02 9.39 -18.69
CA LYS A 82 -46.99 10.26 -19.29
C LYS A 82 -46.06 9.47 -20.20
N LYS A 83 -45.70 10.04 -21.35
CA LYS A 83 -44.71 9.44 -22.28
C LYS A 83 -43.35 9.40 -21.59
N GLN A 84 -42.70 8.23 -21.58
CA GLN A 84 -41.38 8.06 -20.99
C GLN A 84 -40.28 8.00 -22.05
N LYS A 85 -40.49 7.22 -23.10
CA LYS A 85 -39.45 6.98 -24.10
C LYS A 85 -40.03 6.56 -25.45
N THR A 86 -39.32 6.92 -26.51
CA THR A 86 -39.48 6.33 -27.84
C THR A 86 -38.29 5.41 -28.13
N THR A 87 -38.52 4.18 -28.57
CA THR A 87 -37.46 3.17 -28.77
C THR A 87 -37.70 2.34 -30.03
N LYS A 88 -36.63 1.93 -30.72
CA LYS A 88 -36.71 0.92 -31.80
C LYS A 88 -36.82 -0.51 -31.24
N LYS A 89 -36.35 -0.73 -30.00
CA LYS A 89 -36.30 -2.06 -29.36
C LYS A 89 -37.65 -2.40 -28.72
N CYS A 90 -38.00 -3.69 -28.70
CA CYS A 90 -39.23 -4.19 -28.05
C CYS A 90 -39.06 -4.45 -26.54
N ILE A 91 -38.23 -3.64 -25.89
CA ILE A 91 -37.88 -3.73 -24.46
C ILE A 91 -37.77 -2.33 -23.87
N PHE A 92 -38.21 -2.19 -22.62
CA PHE A 92 -38.02 -0.97 -21.83
C PHE A 92 -37.69 -1.32 -20.38
N ILE A 93 -36.75 -0.58 -19.79
CA ILE A 93 -36.27 -0.80 -18.44
C ILE A 93 -36.59 0.44 -17.61
N TYR A 94 -37.18 0.23 -16.43
CA TYR A 94 -37.58 1.29 -15.52
C TYR A 94 -37.19 0.95 -14.08
N LYS A 95 -36.56 1.90 -13.38
CA LYS A 95 -36.19 1.73 -11.97
C LYS A 95 -37.36 2.19 -11.08
N GLY A 96 -38.02 1.24 -10.44
CA GLY A 96 -39.16 1.53 -9.56
C GLY A 96 -38.73 1.84 -8.13
N LYS A 97 -39.58 2.59 -7.41
CA LYS A 97 -39.46 2.81 -5.97
C LYS A 97 -40.05 1.61 -5.22
N PRO A 98 -39.50 1.21 -4.05
CA PRO A 98 -40.07 0.15 -3.22
C PRO A 98 -41.54 0.40 -2.93
N GLY A 99 -42.40 -0.62 -3.04
CA GLY A 99 -43.84 -0.51 -2.81
C GLY A 99 -44.64 0.19 -3.92
N GLY A 100 -43.99 0.78 -4.92
CA GLY A 100 -44.66 1.52 -5.99
C GLY A 100 -45.46 0.62 -6.92
N VAL A 101 -46.63 1.10 -7.33
CA VAL A 101 -47.48 0.49 -8.36
C VAL A 101 -47.35 1.29 -9.66
N TYR A 102 -47.04 0.60 -10.75
CA TYR A 102 -46.76 1.20 -12.05
C TYR A 102 -47.67 0.58 -13.10
N LYS A 103 -48.34 1.42 -13.89
CA LYS A 103 -49.15 0.99 -15.03
C LYS A 103 -48.48 1.43 -16.33
N PHE A 104 -48.28 0.49 -17.25
CA PHE A 104 -47.62 0.75 -18.53
C PHE A 104 -48.52 0.45 -19.72
N LYS A 105 -48.38 1.25 -20.78
CA LYS A 105 -48.94 0.97 -22.11
C LYS A 105 -47.96 1.37 -23.20
N VAL A 106 -47.95 0.62 -24.30
CA VAL A 106 -47.01 0.83 -25.41
C VAL A 106 -47.79 0.91 -26.71
N ARG A 107 -47.37 1.79 -27.64
CA ARG A 107 -47.90 1.83 -29.01
C ARG A 107 -46.78 1.88 -30.05
N GLY A 108 -47.01 1.30 -31.22
CA GLY A 108 -46.10 1.41 -32.36
C GLY A 108 -46.30 2.74 -33.10
N ILE A 109 -45.23 3.27 -33.70
CA ILE A 109 -45.26 4.46 -34.56
C ILE A 109 -44.52 4.18 -35.87
N SER A 110 -45.00 4.77 -36.96
CA SER A 110 -44.38 4.74 -38.29
C SER A 110 -44.58 6.10 -38.95
N GLY A 111 -43.50 6.88 -39.08
CA GLY A 111 -43.59 8.28 -39.52
C GLY A 111 -44.49 9.10 -38.58
N LYS A 112 -45.47 9.81 -39.18
CA LYS A 112 -46.48 10.60 -38.45
C LYS A 112 -47.67 9.76 -37.94
N LYS A 113 -47.78 8.47 -38.29
CA LYS A 113 -48.91 7.61 -37.91
C LYS A 113 -48.65 6.84 -36.61
N ASN A 114 -49.62 6.85 -35.71
CA ASN A 114 -49.59 6.18 -34.41
C ASN A 114 -50.54 4.98 -34.41
N GLY A 115 -50.06 3.81 -33.98
CA GLY A 115 -50.92 2.64 -33.73
C GLY A 115 -51.70 2.73 -32.42
N LYS A 116 -52.68 1.82 -32.25
CA LYS A 116 -53.44 1.67 -30.99
C LYS A 116 -52.53 1.20 -29.84
N PHE A 117 -52.84 1.64 -28.61
CA PHE A 117 -52.12 1.21 -27.40
C PHE A 117 -52.34 -0.27 -27.08
N SER A 118 -51.34 -0.90 -26.47
CA SER A 118 -51.44 -2.23 -25.86
C SER A 118 -52.47 -2.27 -24.72
N LYS A 119 -52.82 -3.49 -24.27
CA LYS A 119 -53.45 -3.68 -22.96
C LYS A 119 -52.54 -3.08 -21.87
N ILE A 120 -53.13 -2.53 -20.81
CA ILE A 120 -52.38 -1.95 -19.69
C ILE A 120 -51.71 -3.08 -18.90
N CYS A 121 -50.41 -2.94 -18.63
CA CYS A 121 -49.66 -3.85 -17.78
C CYS A 121 -49.41 -3.17 -16.43
N THR A 122 -49.99 -3.72 -15.36
CA THR A 122 -49.80 -3.24 -13.99
C THR A 122 -48.73 -4.07 -13.28
N VAL A 123 -47.77 -3.41 -12.64
CA VAL A 123 -46.69 -4.07 -11.90
C VAL A 123 -46.48 -3.39 -10.54
N LYS A 124 -46.38 -4.18 -9.48
CA LYS A 124 -46.07 -3.72 -8.12
C LYS A 124 -44.63 -4.09 -7.80
N VAL A 125 -43.85 -3.10 -7.35
CA VAL A 125 -42.49 -3.34 -6.87
C VAL A 125 -42.55 -3.79 -5.41
N PRO A 126 -41.97 -4.94 -5.05
CA PRO A 126 -41.96 -5.39 -3.66
C PRO A 126 -41.35 -4.35 -2.72
N ASN A 127 -42.01 -4.07 -1.59
CA ASN A 127 -41.44 -3.26 -0.52
C ASN A 127 -40.66 -4.16 0.43
N THR A 128 -39.48 -4.60 -0.03
CA THR A 128 -38.64 -5.54 0.72
C THR A 128 -37.30 -4.94 1.08
N VAL A 129 -36.80 -5.39 2.23
CA VAL A 129 -35.47 -5.08 2.75
C VAL A 129 -34.66 -6.36 2.72
N VAL A 130 -33.50 -6.34 2.08
CA VAL A 130 -32.56 -7.47 2.11
C VAL A 130 -31.48 -7.15 3.13
N ARG A 131 -31.26 -8.08 4.05
CA ARG A 131 -30.19 -8.05 5.04
C ARG A 131 -29.33 -9.29 4.89
N TYR A 132 -28.11 -9.19 5.37
CA TYR A 132 -27.15 -10.27 5.38
C TYR A 132 -26.69 -10.47 6.82
N GLY A 133 -26.44 -11.71 7.22
CA GLY A 133 -25.99 -12.04 8.57
C GLY A 133 -24.86 -13.04 8.52
N ILE A 134 -24.00 -12.98 9.52
CA ILE A 134 -22.88 -13.90 9.70
C ILE A 134 -22.90 -14.38 11.14
N GLN A 135 -22.71 -15.67 11.33
CA GLN A 135 -22.26 -16.27 12.59
C GLN A 135 -20.84 -16.76 12.36
N LYS A 136 -19.86 -16.25 13.12
CA LYS A 136 -18.48 -16.72 12.99
C LYS A 136 -18.29 -18.07 13.67
N ALA A 137 -17.30 -18.82 13.20
CA ALA A 137 -16.83 -20.04 13.84
C ALA A 137 -16.39 -19.79 15.29
N ASP A 138 -15.62 -18.73 15.52
CA ASP A 138 -14.98 -18.44 16.82
C ASP A 138 -15.94 -17.80 17.84
N ASP A 139 -17.09 -17.28 17.40
CA ASP A 139 -18.11 -16.67 18.26
C ASP A 139 -18.97 -17.74 18.98
N PHE A 140 -18.65 -19.02 18.82
CA PHE A 140 -19.26 -20.15 19.53
C PHE A 140 -18.66 -20.28 20.94
N THR A 141 -18.89 -19.30 21.81
CA THR A 141 -18.34 -19.33 23.16
C THR A 141 -19.11 -20.31 24.04
N GLY A 142 -18.53 -21.50 24.28
CA GLY A 142 -18.61 -22.13 25.60
C GLY A 142 -19.54 -23.32 25.83
N ILE A 143 -20.11 -24.01 24.82
CA ILE A 143 -21.01 -25.17 25.09
C ILE A 143 -20.77 -26.39 24.17
N TYR A 144 -19.79 -26.38 23.26
CA TYR A 144 -19.52 -27.53 22.37
C TYR A 144 -18.02 -27.74 22.17
N GLN A 145 -17.55 -28.99 22.31
CA GLN A 145 -16.21 -29.42 21.88
C GLN A 145 -16.05 -29.49 20.34
N SER A 146 -17.08 -29.13 19.55
CA SER A 146 -17.03 -29.17 18.07
C SER A 146 -17.85 -28.05 17.40
N ALA A 147 -17.45 -26.79 17.57
CA ALA A 147 -17.99 -25.68 16.78
C ALA A 147 -17.82 -25.92 15.26
N LEU A 148 -18.67 -25.31 14.43
CA LEU A 148 -18.41 -25.30 12.98
C LEU A 148 -17.07 -24.62 12.74
N CYS A 149 -16.19 -25.19 11.91
CA CYS A 149 -14.89 -24.60 11.62
C CYS A 149 -14.95 -23.55 10.49
N TYR A 150 -16.14 -22.99 10.23
CA TYR A 150 -16.36 -22.00 9.18
C TYR A 150 -17.46 -20.99 9.53
N ASP A 151 -17.36 -19.81 8.93
CA ASP A 151 -18.39 -18.77 9.04
C ASP A 151 -19.69 -19.17 8.33
N MET A 152 -20.79 -19.19 9.08
CA MET A 152 -22.13 -19.37 8.53
C MET A 152 -22.71 -18.04 8.06
N LYS A 153 -23.14 -17.97 6.79
CA LYS A 153 -23.59 -16.74 6.13
C LYS A 153 -25.01 -16.89 5.61
N VAL A 154 -25.86 -15.89 5.85
CA VAL A 154 -27.25 -15.89 5.38
C VAL A 154 -27.63 -14.60 4.67
N LYS A 155 -28.56 -14.71 3.71
CA LYS A 155 -29.27 -13.61 3.08
C LYS A 155 -30.75 -13.67 3.50
N VAL A 156 -31.19 -12.69 4.27
CA VAL A 156 -32.57 -12.57 4.77
C VAL A 156 -33.32 -11.50 3.99
N THR A 157 -34.49 -11.84 3.47
CA THR A 157 -35.40 -10.87 2.83
C THR A 157 -36.59 -10.63 3.74
N LEU A 158 -36.83 -9.37 4.09
CA LEU A 158 -37.89 -8.92 4.98
C LEU A 158 -38.97 -8.16 4.21
N ASP A 159 -40.19 -8.22 4.70
CA ASP A 159 -41.30 -7.37 4.25
C ASP A 159 -41.28 -5.99 4.96
N LYS A 160 -42.29 -5.17 4.67
CA LYS A 160 -42.46 -3.83 5.27
C LYS A 160 -42.65 -3.86 6.79
N ASN A 161 -43.10 -4.99 7.35
CA ASN A 161 -43.40 -5.19 8.77
C ASN A 161 -42.26 -5.94 9.48
N LYS A 162 -41.07 -6.03 8.85
CA LYS A 162 -39.91 -6.77 9.36
C LYS A 162 -40.16 -8.28 9.55
N LYS A 163 -41.16 -8.87 8.88
CA LYS A 163 -41.34 -10.33 8.84
C LYS A 163 -40.49 -10.94 7.73
N ILE A 164 -39.94 -12.12 7.99
CA ILE A 164 -39.10 -12.83 7.02
C ILE A 164 -39.96 -13.34 5.84
N ILE A 165 -39.57 -12.96 4.63
CA ILE A 165 -40.11 -13.51 3.38
C ILE A 165 -39.34 -14.77 2.97
N SER A 166 -38.01 -14.73 3.08
CA SER A 166 -37.13 -15.85 2.74
C SER A 166 -35.76 -15.71 3.39
N VAL A 167 -35.18 -16.84 3.77
CA VAL A 167 -33.75 -16.98 4.13
C VAL A 167 -33.07 -17.85 3.07
N LYS A 168 -31.86 -17.47 2.67
CA LYS A 168 -31.01 -18.24 1.76
C LYS A 168 -29.57 -18.24 2.25
N ASP A 169 -28.79 -19.20 1.79
CA ASP A 169 -27.34 -19.20 1.95
C ASP A 169 -26.73 -17.89 1.40
N GLY A 170 -25.91 -17.24 2.22
CA GLY A 170 -25.20 -16.00 1.93
C GLY A 170 -23.85 -16.20 1.25
N GLY A 171 -23.47 -17.46 0.98
CA GLY A 171 -22.16 -17.84 0.45
C GLY A 171 -21.26 -18.48 1.51
N SER A 172 -21.82 -19.37 2.32
CA SER A 172 -21.11 -20.14 3.33
C SER A 172 -20.20 -21.18 2.67
N THR A 173 -19.05 -21.45 3.27
CA THR A 173 -18.05 -22.40 2.75
C THR A 173 -17.70 -23.40 3.86
N PRO A 174 -18.46 -24.51 3.99
CA PRO A 174 -18.18 -25.53 4.98
C PRO A 174 -16.78 -26.12 4.82
N GLN A 175 -16.11 -26.38 5.94
CA GLN A 175 -14.76 -26.95 5.99
C GLN A 175 -14.80 -28.28 6.77
N GLY A 176 -14.10 -29.30 6.30
CA GLY A 176 -14.13 -30.63 6.94
C GLY A 176 -15.35 -31.48 6.56
N ALA A 177 -15.19 -32.81 6.66
CA ALA A 177 -16.18 -33.78 6.17
C ALA A 177 -17.52 -33.71 6.93
N SER A 178 -17.47 -33.56 8.25
CA SER A 178 -18.66 -33.46 9.12
C SER A 178 -19.54 -32.27 8.77
N ASP A 179 -18.93 -31.12 8.55
CA ASP A 179 -19.60 -29.83 8.37
C ASP A 179 -20.22 -29.72 6.97
N VAL A 180 -19.52 -30.28 5.97
CA VAL A 180 -20.06 -30.45 4.63
C VAL A 180 -21.30 -31.34 4.65
N GLU A 181 -21.27 -32.44 5.41
CA GLU A 181 -22.38 -33.39 5.47
C GLU A 181 -23.60 -32.81 6.23
N GLU A 182 -23.40 -32.18 7.39
CA GLU A 182 -24.47 -31.47 8.08
C GLU A 182 -25.13 -30.40 7.21
N PHE A 183 -24.34 -29.62 6.46
CA PHE A 183 -24.87 -28.57 5.60
C PHE A 183 -25.70 -29.13 4.44
N LYS A 184 -25.32 -30.30 3.90
CA LYS A 184 -26.14 -31.02 2.91
C LYS A 184 -27.45 -31.50 3.53
N ILE A 185 -27.41 -32.11 4.72
CA ILE A 185 -28.59 -32.58 5.45
C ILE A 185 -29.56 -31.42 5.68
N PHE A 186 -29.06 -30.28 6.17
CA PHE A 186 -29.87 -29.07 6.38
C PHE A 186 -30.53 -28.57 5.10
N LYS A 187 -29.79 -28.51 3.99
CA LYS A 187 -30.31 -28.08 2.69
C LYS A 187 -31.36 -29.06 2.15
N LYS A 188 -31.13 -30.36 2.25
CA LYS A 188 -32.06 -31.42 1.82
C LYS A 188 -33.37 -31.37 2.61
N ALA A 189 -33.30 -31.09 3.91
CA ALA A 189 -34.45 -30.93 4.79
C ALA A 189 -35.20 -29.59 4.64
N LYS A 190 -34.79 -28.71 3.70
CA LYS A 190 -35.34 -27.36 3.53
C LYS A 190 -35.31 -26.53 4.83
N GLY A 191 -34.26 -26.65 5.65
CA GLY A 191 -34.18 -26.03 6.97
C GLY A 191 -34.32 -24.50 6.99
N TYR A 192 -34.19 -23.79 5.87
CA TYR A 192 -34.45 -22.34 5.80
C TYR A 192 -35.95 -21.98 5.85
N ASP A 193 -36.86 -22.90 5.56
CA ASP A 193 -38.29 -22.61 5.48
C ASP A 193 -38.91 -22.32 6.86
N ILE A 194 -38.30 -22.81 7.93
CA ILE A 194 -38.75 -22.57 9.32
C ILE A 194 -38.79 -21.08 9.67
N TYR A 195 -37.94 -20.26 9.05
CA TYR A 195 -37.87 -18.82 9.32
C TYR A 195 -38.98 -18.02 8.63
N LYS A 196 -39.71 -18.61 7.69
CA LYS A 196 -40.68 -17.89 6.85
C LYS A 196 -41.83 -17.33 7.69
N ARG A 197 -42.21 -16.08 7.40
CA ARG A 197 -43.24 -15.28 8.08
C ARG A 197 -42.95 -14.92 9.54
N LYS A 198 -41.84 -15.39 10.12
CA LYS A 198 -41.45 -15.07 11.50
C LYS A 198 -40.87 -13.66 11.63
N THR A 199 -41.10 -13.07 12.79
CA THR A 199 -40.46 -11.87 13.33
C THR A 199 -39.18 -12.24 14.08
N ILE A 200 -38.36 -11.25 14.43
CA ILE A 200 -37.14 -11.50 15.22
C ILE A 200 -37.46 -12.15 16.57
N LYS A 201 -38.54 -11.75 17.24
CA LYS A 201 -38.97 -12.34 18.52
C LYS A 201 -39.27 -13.83 18.37
N GLU A 202 -39.98 -14.20 17.30
CA GLU A 202 -40.31 -15.60 17.00
C GLU A 202 -39.07 -16.42 16.57
N VAL A 203 -38.07 -15.80 15.92
CA VAL A 203 -36.81 -16.47 15.60
C VAL A 203 -35.96 -16.71 16.86
N LYS A 204 -35.92 -15.74 17.77
CA LYS A 204 -35.28 -15.90 19.09
C LYS A 204 -35.98 -16.93 19.98
N ALA A 205 -37.26 -17.20 19.76
CA ALA A 205 -37.99 -18.23 20.51
C ALA A 205 -37.84 -19.65 19.95
N LEU A 206 -37.17 -19.85 18.80
CA LEU A 206 -37.02 -21.19 18.23
C LEU A 206 -36.15 -22.09 19.13
N GLU A 207 -36.66 -23.28 19.43
CA GLU A 207 -36.04 -24.30 20.25
C GLU A 207 -35.11 -25.17 19.39
N MET A 208 -33.89 -24.68 19.19
CA MET A 208 -32.88 -25.39 18.40
C MET A 208 -32.23 -26.56 19.15
N HIS A 209 -32.25 -26.55 20.47
CA HIS A 209 -31.67 -27.61 21.32
C HIS A 209 -32.43 -27.76 22.63
N SER A 210 -32.30 -28.92 23.27
CA SER A 210 -32.71 -29.13 24.67
C SER A 210 -31.62 -28.62 25.62
N TRP A 211 -32.01 -27.89 26.67
CA TRP A 211 -31.11 -27.18 27.58
C TRP A 211 -30.77 -27.98 28.85
N GLU A 212 -31.22 -29.23 28.95
CA GLU A 212 -31.23 -29.99 30.21
C GLU A 212 -30.11 -31.05 30.34
N LYS A 213 -29.14 -31.12 29.42
CA LYS A 213 -28.06 -32.13 29.47
C LYS A 213 -26.71 -31.59 29.01
N ASP A 214 -25.63 -32.14 29.58
CA ASP A 214 -24.22 -31.91 29.19
C ASP A 214 -23.94 -32.17 27.70
N TYR A 215 -24.84 -32.89 27.02
CA TYR A 215 -24.87 -33.09 25.58
C TYR A 215 -26.23 -32.64 25.01
N PRO A 216 -26.34 -31.41 24.49
CA PRO A 216 -27.60 -30.89 23.95
C PRO A 216 -28.07 -31.72 22.76
N THR A 217 -29.29 -32.26 22.85
CA THR A 217 -29.96 -32.94 21.74
C THR A 217 -30.69 -31.93 20.86
N ALA A 218 -30.93 -32.32 19.60
CA ALA A 218 -31.67 -31.53 18.62
C ALA A 218 -33.06 -31.15 19.15
N GLY A 219 -33.32 -29.84 19.29
CA GLY A 219 -34.62 -29.31 19.69
C GLY A 219 -35.62 -29.40 18.54
N LYS A 220 -36.92 -29.23 18.84
CA LYS A 220 -38.02 -29.43 17.87
C LYS A 220 -37.91 -28.56 16.60
N ASP A 221 -37.24 -27.41 16.68
CA ASP A 221 -37.07 -26.48 15.58
C ASP A 221 -35.74 -26.68 14.81
N SER A 222 -34.93 -27.67 15.19
CA SER A 222 -33.67 -28.00 14.51
C SER A 222 -33.82 -29.12 13.48
N VAL A 223 -32.92 -29.14 12.49
CA VAL A 223 -32.87 -30.25 11.54
C VAL A 223 -32.11 -31.42 12.15
N LYS A 224 -32.77 -32.58 12.28
CA LYS A 224 -32.15 -33.84 12.73
C LYS A 224 -30.92 -34.17 11.88
N GLY A 225 -29.78 -34.43 12.52
CA GLY A 225 -28.50 -34.69 11.85
C GLY A 225 -27.78 -33.43 11.34
N ALA A 226 -28.27 -32.22 11.64
CA ALA A 226 -27.62 -30.96 11.28
C ALA A 226 -27.79 -29.90 12.39
N LEU A 227 -27.58 -30.30 13.64
CA LEU A 227 -27.83 -29.47 14.83
C LEU A 227 -26.95 -28.22 14.85
N ARG A 228 -25.63 -28.37 14.64
CA ARG A 228 -24.67 -27.25 14.66
C ARG A 228 -24.94 -26.26 13.53
N THR A 229 -25.26 -26.78 12.35
CA THR A 229 -25.72 -25.97 11.21
C THR A 229 -27.01 -25.22 11.51
N SER A 230 -27.99 -25.85 12.16
CA SER A 230 -29.29 -25.25 12.51
C SER A 230 -29.14 -24.07 13.48
N ILE A 231 -28.33 -24.25 14.53
CA ILE A 231 -28.02 -23.21 15.53
C ILE A 231 -27.29 -22.04 14.86
N SER A 232 -26.26 -22.33 14.07
CA SER A 232 -25.43 -21.30 13.42
C SER A 232 -26.24 -20.46 12.42
N ILE A 233 -27.16 -21.08 11.68
CA ILE A 233 -28.06 -20.37 10.78
C ILE A 233 -29.04 -19.50 11.56
N ARG A 234 -29.59 -19.96 12.69
CA ARG A 234 -30.49 -19.15 13.53
C ARG A 234 -29.77 -17.89 14.03
N LEU A 235 -28.57 -18.03 14.55
CA LEU A 235 -27.76 -16.90 15.02
C LEU A 235 -27.43 -15.94 13.87
N ALA A 236 -27.01 -16.46 12.71
CA ALA A 236 -26.77 -15.63 11.54
C ALA A 236 -28.04 -14.89 11.07
N VAL A 237 -29.23 -15.51 11.17
CA VAL A 237 -30.51 -14.85 10.86
C VAL A 237 -30.83 -13.75 11.88
N ILE A 238 -30.61 -13.99 13.17
CA ILE A 238 -30.76 -12.97 14.23
C ILE A 238 -29.83 -11.78 13.94
N ASN A 239 -28.54 -12.04 13.70
CA ASN A 239 -27.55 -11.02 13.37
C ASN A 239 -27.97 -10.21 12.12
N ALA A 240 -28.52 -10.87 11.09
CA ALA A 240 -29.08 -10.17 9.93
C ALA A 240 -30.26 -9.26 10.32
N MET A 241 -31.19 -9.75 11.14
CA MET A 241 -32.40 -9.02 11.54
C MET A 241 -32.12 -7.88 12.53
N GLU A 242 -31.07 -7.97 13.33
CA GLU A 242 -30.60 -6.91 14.24
C GLU A 242 -29.75 -5.86 13.51
N GLY A 243 -29.26 -6.18 12.31
CA GLY A 243 -28.41 -5.28 11.54
C GLY A 243 -26.93 -5.38 11.90
N LEU A 244 -26.57 -6.43 12.65
CA LEU A 244 -25.20 -6.79 13.04
C LEU A 244 -24.44 -7.55 11.94
N GLY A 245 -25.00 -7.60 10.72
CA GLY A 245 -24.47 -8.44 9.64
C GLY A 245 -23.83 -7.68 8.47
N TYR A 246 -23.04 -8.43 7.69
CA TYR A 246 -22.15 -7.91 6.64
C TYR A 246 -22.86 -7.67 5.29
N ASN A 247 -22.90 -6.43 4.81
CA ASN A 247 -23.26 -6.14 3.40
C ASN A 247 -22.02 -5.68 2.60
N PRO A 248 -21.43 -6.54 1.75
CA PRO A 248 -20.19 -6.22 1.01
C PRO A 248 -20.31 -5.00 0.07
N LYS A 249 -21.52 -4.50 -0.20
CA LYS A 249 -21.75 -3.33 -1.07
C LYS A 249 -21.93 -2.01 -0.32
N SER A 250 -22.32 -2.04 0.95
CA SER A 250 -22.50 -0.83 1.78
C SER A 250 -21.33 -0.57 2.72
N VAL A 251 -20.29 -1.39 2.68
CA VAL A 251 -19.11 -1.21 3.53
C VAL A 251 -17.90 -0.72 2.75
N THR A 252 -17.05 0.06 3.41
CA THR A 252 -15.68 0.35 2.99
C THR A 252 -14.76 -0.52 3.83
N ILE A 253 -13.83 -1.20 3.18
CA ILE A 253 -12.76 -1.93 3.87
C ILE A 253 -11.53 -1.04 3.82
N ALA A 254 -10.96 -0.75 4.98
CA ALA A 254 -9.76 0.05 5.12
C ALA A 254 -8.72 -0.69 5.96
N ARG A 255 -7.45 -0.33 5.80
CA ARG A 255 -6.33 -1.04 6.40
C ARG A 255 -5.40 -0.07 7.10
N GLY A 256 -5.03 -0.43 8.32
CA GLY A 256 -4.09 0.29 9.15
C GLY A 256 -2.91 -0.59 9.47
N ASN A 257 -1.73 0.01 9.53
CA ASN A 257 -0.50 -0.66 9.92
C ASN A 257 0.30 0.27 10.86
N MET A 258 0.66 -0.24 12.03
CA MET A 258 1.48 0.44 13.04
C MET A 258 2.64 -0.45 13.46
N LYS A 259 3.87 0.09 13.40
CA LYS A 259 5.10 -0.68 13.68
C LYS A 259 5.40 -0.85 15.17
N GLY A 260 6.03 -1.97 15.52
CA GLY A 260 6.40 -2.34 16.90
C GLY A 260 7.71 -1.75 17.48
N ARG A 261 8.69 -1.29 16.67
CA ARG A 261 9.97 -0.69 17.15
C ARG A 261 10.72 0.19 16.12
N PRO A 262 11.63 1.11 16.54
CA PRO A 262 11.80 1.73 17.87
C PRO A 262 11.68 3.27 17.85
N ASN A 263 10.97 3.83 18.82
CA ASN A 263 11.46 5.01 19.52
C ASN A 263 11.61 4.59 20.99
N LYS A 264 12.69 5.00 21.66
CA LYS A 264 12.84 4.82 23.11
C LYS A 264 11.66 5.54 23.77
N ALA A 265 10.57 4.85 24.07
CA ALA A 265 9.80 5.20 25.25
C ALA A 265 10.81 5.16 26.40
N ALA A 266 10.84 6.20 27.23
CA ALA A 266 11.86 6.41 28.27
C ALA A 266 12.02 5.22 29.27
N ASN A 267 11.21 4.16 29.14
CA ASN A 267 11.03 3.12 30.14
C ASN A 267 11.20 1.67 29.58
N GLY A 268 11.87 1.48 28.44
CA GLY A 268 12.47 0.17 28.07
C GLY A 268 11.54 -0.98 27.61
N ALA A 269 10.22 -0.81 27.52
CA ALA A 269 9.33 -1.84 26.96
C ALA A 269 9.04 -1.59 25.48
N SER A 270 9.09 -2.65 24.68
CA SER A 270 8.96 -2.56 23.22
C SER A 270 8.22 -3.78 22.68
N LEU A 271 7.38 -3.59 21.68
CA LEU A 271 6.64 -4.70 21.07
C LEU A 271 7.44 -5.28 19.89
N SER A 272 7.43 -6.60 19.76
CA SER A 272 8.17 -7.32 18.72
C SER A 272 7.28 -7.67 17.51
N TYR A 273 6.23 -6.88 17.26
CA TYR A 273 5.29 -7.12 16.18
C TYR A 273 4.67 -5.80 15.67
N ASP A 274 4.29 -5.80 14.40
CA ASP A 274 3.58 -4.69 13.76
C ASP A 274 2.06 -4.96 13.80
N THR A 275 1.29 -4.08 14.42
CA THR A 275 -0.17 -4.21 14.48
C THR A 275 -0.78 -3.86 13.12
N ARG A 276 -1.32 -4.88 12.42
CA ARG A 276 -1.99 -4.73 11.12
C ARG A 276 -3.46 -5.06 11.25
N LEU A 277 -4.31 -4.06 11.05
CA LEU A 277 -5.75 -4.18 11.24
C LEU A 277 -6.54 -3.79 9.98
N LYS A 278 -7.56 -4.60 9.71
CA LYS A 278 -8.56 -4.36 8.67
C LYS A 278 -9.85 -3.89 9.32
N VAL A 279 -10.23 -2.66 9.00
CA VAL A 279 -11.45 -2.00 9.51
C VAL A 279 -12.55 -2.06 8.45
N VAL A 280 -13.71 -2.58 8.83
CA VAL A 280 -14.91 -2.61 8.00
C VAL A 280 -15.85 -1.51 8.47
N ILE A 281 -16.13 -0.54 7.60
CA ILE A 281 -16.85 0.69 7.94
C ILE A 281 -18.17 0.75 7.16
N ASP A 282 -19.28 1.10 7.81
CA ASP A 282 -20.52 1.40 7.10
C ASP A 282 -20.38 2.69 6.28
N LYS A 283 -20.62 2.63 4.97
CA LYS A 283 -20.46 3.79 4.07
C LYS A 283 -21.39 4.95 4.41
N LYS A 284 -22.57 4.66 4.97
CA LYS A 284 -23.62 5.64 5.23
C LYS A 284 -23.45 6.27 6.60
N THR A 285 -23.23 5.48 7.64
CA THR A 285 -23.11 5.97 9.03
C THR A 285 -21.68 6.31 9.42
N LYS A 286 -20.67 5.86 8.64
CA LYS A 286 -19.24 6.00 8.94
C LYS A 286 -18.81 5.30 10.24
N ARG A 287 -19.64 4.39 10.75
CA ARG A 287 -19.37 3.63 11.97
C ARG A 287 -18.63 2.33 11.63
N ILE A 288 -17.72 1.93 12.51
CA ILE A 288 -17.01 0.65 12.41
C ILE A 288 -18.02 -0.48 12.66
N ILE A 289 -18.04 -1.45 11.75
CA ILE A 289 -18.88 -2.65 11.84
C ILE A 289 -18.05 -3.83 12.38
N LYS A 290 -16.78 -3.89 11.96
CA LYS A 290 -15.90 -5.02 12.27
C LYS A 290 -14.45 -4.56 12.24
N LEU A 291 -13.66 -5.16 13.13
CA LEU A 291 -12.20 -5.14 13.10
C LEU A 291 -11.72 -6.56 12.85
N GLU A 292 -10.70 -6.71 12.01
CA GLU A 292 -10.06 -7.99 11.69
C GLU A 292 -8.55 -7.80 11.73
N ASP A 293 -7.81 -8.86 12.07
CA ASP A 293 -6.39 -8.92 11.78
C ASP A 293 -6.16 -8.91 10.26
N ASP A 294 -5.15 -8.18 9.79
CA ASP A 294 -4.77 -8.09 8.37
C ASP A 294 -3.35 -8.62 8.13
N GLY A 295 -3.01 -9.73 8.80
CA GLY A 295 -1.71 -10.38 8.67
C GLY A 295 -0.65 -9.71 9.53
N THR A 296 -0.93 -9.53 10.83
CA THR A 296 0.07 -9.10 11.82
C THR A 296 1.19 -10.14 11.89
N GLU A 297 2.36 -9.78 11.37
CA GLU A 297 3.52 -10.67 11.32
C GLU A 297 4.33 -10.55 12.62
N PRO A 298 4.56 -11.64 13.36
CA PRO A 298 5.47 -11.65 14.50
C PRO A 298 6.91 -11.43 14.01
N ILE A 299 7.58 -10.41 14.53
CA ILE A 299 9.05 -10.30 14.49
C ILE A 299 9.65 -10.95 15.76
N GLY A 300 8.81 -11.19 16.78
CA GLY A 300 9.08 -11.94 18.02
C GLY A 300 7.78 -12.35 18.73
N ASN A 301 7.76 -12.32 20.06
CA ASN A 301 6.62 -12.74 20.88
C ASN A 301 5.37 -11.84 20.69
N ILE A 302 4.28 -12.42 20.17
CA ILE A 302 2.96 -11.79 19.96
C ILE A 302 1.96 -12.02 21.11
N TYR A 303 2.39 -12.53 22.25
CA TYR A 303 1.54 -12.84 23.41
C TYR A 303 0.60 -11.69 23.77
N TRP A 304 1.09 -10.46 23.79
CA TRP A 304 0.29 -9.28 24.12
C TRP A 304 -0.74 -8.91 23.03
N TYR A 305 -0.48 -9.26 21.77
CA TYR A 305 -1.45 -9.12 20.68
C TYR A 305 -2.54 -10.19 20.75
N GLN A 306 -2.13 -11.43 21.01
CA GLN A 306 -3.06 -12.54 21.20
C GLN A 306 -3.95 -12.32 22.43
N LYS A 307 -3.36 -11.86 23.55
CA LYS A 307 -4.09 -11.49 24.77
C LYS A 307 -5.07 -10.34 24.51
N TRP A 308 -4.67 -9.34 23.73
CA TRP A 308 -5.55 -8.24 23.34
C TRP A 308 -6.78 -8.72 22.56
N TRP A 309 -6.61 -9.61 21.58
CA TRP A 309 -7.73 -10.24 20.87
C TRP A 309 -8.59 -11.12 21.77
N ALA A 310 -7.96 -11.96 22.60
CA ALA A 310 -8.67 -12.89 23.51
C ALA A 310 -9.56 -12.16 24.52
N LEU A 311 -9.15 -10.96 24.96
CA LEU A 311 -9.91 -10.14 25.90
C LEU A 311 -10.90 -9.19 25.21
N GLY A 312 -11.04 -9.27 23.87
CA GLY A 312 -12.00 -8.47 23.11
C GLY A 312 -11.56 -7.03 22.90
N GLY A 313 -10.28 -6.81 22.62
CA GLY A 313 -9.70 -5.48 22.36
C GLY A 313 -10.30 -4.75 21.15
N ASP A 314 -11.04 -5.44 20.27
CA ASP A 314 -11.80 -4.83 19.18
C ASP A 314 -13.11 -4.16 19.62
N LYS A 315 -13.69 -4.60 20.74
CA LYS A 315 -15.00 -4.14 21.25
C LYS A 315 -15.10 -2.62 21.43
N PRO A 316 -14.07 -1.91 21.95
CA PRO A 316 -14.12 -0.45 22.08
C PRO A 316 -14.33 0.29 20.76
N TYR A 317 -14.01 -0.32 19.61
CA TYR A 317 -14.11 0.35 18.30
C TYR A 317 -15.46 0.10 17.62
N ILE A 318 -16.12 -1.02 17.89
CA ILE A 318 -17.34 -1.41 17.18
C ILE A 318 -18.46 -0.41 17.42
N GLY A 319 -19.08 0.03 16.34
CA GLY A 319 -20.14 1.03 16.35
C GLY A 319 -19.65 2.48 16.40
N LYS A 320 -18.35 2.77 16.60
CA LYS A 320 -17.83 4.14 16.67
C LYS A 320 -17.47 4.73 15.30
N THR A 321 -17.55 6.05 15.19
CA THR A 321 -17.04 6.90 14.11
C THR A 321 -15.60 7.31 14.38
N LEU A 322 -14.89 7.88 13.39
CA LEU A 322 -13.51 8.34 13.56
C LEU A 322 -13.36 9.32 14.74
N GLU A 323 -14.27 10.29 14.89
CA GLU A 323 -14.26 11.26 15.99
C GLU A 323 -14.48 10.61 17.36
N GLU A 324 -15.31 9.58 17.43
CA GLU A 324 -15.53 8.81 18.66
C GLU A 324 -14.35 7.88 18.97
N VAL A 325 -13.62 7.41 17.96
CA VAL A 325 -12.38 6.63 18.14
C VAL A 325 -11.25 7.51 18.66
N LYS A 326 -11.08 8.73 18.13
CA LYS A 326 -10.04 9.69 18.60
C LYS A 326 -10.15 10.00 20.09
N LYS A 327 -11.38 9.99 20.62
CA LYS A 327 -11.69 10.25 22.04
C LYS A 327 -11.49 9.05 22.97
N LEU A 328 -11.18 7.86 22.44
CA LEU A 328 -10.92 6.70 23.30
C LEU A 328 -9.66 6.91 24.14
N ASP A 329 -9.77 6.68 25.43
CA ASP A 329 -8.67 6.76 26.38
C ASP A 329 -8.04 5.38 26.57
N MET A 330 -6.96 5.15 25.82
CA MET A 330 -6.20 3.91 25.85
C MET A 330 -5.09 3.93 26.92
N TYR A 331 -4.78 5.09 27.49
CA TYR A 331 -3.60 5.27 28.33
C TYR A 331 -3.81 6.43 29.31
N SER A 332 -3.93 6.11 30.60
CA SER A 332 -4.09 7.14 31.64
C SER A 332 -2.76 7.51 32.27
N TYR A 333 -2.42 8.81 32.29
CA TYR A 333 -1.38 9.36 33.15
C TYR A 333 -2.00 9.75 34.49
N LYS A 334 -1.70 9.02 35.57
CA LYS A 334 -1.93 9.51 36.94
C LYS A 334 -0.58 9.92 37.52
N GLU A 335 -0.47 11.18 37.91
CA GLU A 335 0.67 11.65 38.70
C GLU A 335 0.51 11.22 40.18
N PRO A 336 1.64 10.99 40.90
CA PRO A 336 3.02 10.99 40.41
C PRO A 336 3.36 9.70 39.66
N MET A 337 4.20 9.80 38.62
CA MET A 337 4.54 8.75 37.65
C MET A 337 5.14 7.47 38.28
N VAL A 338 4.31 6.56 38.81
CA VAL A 338 4.80 5.28 39.37
C VAL A 338 4.13 4.05 38.75
N SER A 339 3.05 4.18 37.99
CA SER A 339 2.38 3.01 37.40
C SER A 339 1.69 3.30 36.07
N HIS A 340 2.10 2.54 35.04
CA HIS A 340 1.49 2.58 33.69
C HIS A 340 0.14 1.86 33.76
N HIS A 341 -0.95 2.61 33.97
CA HIS A 341 -2.29 2.02 34.00
C HIS A 341 -2.98 2.10 32.63
N PRO A 342 -3.69 1.04 32.22
CA PRO A 342 -4.58 1.11 31.08
C PRO A 342 -5.62 2.21 31.31
N GLY A 343 -5.84 3.07 30.30
CA GLY A 343 -7.02 3.92 30.27
C GLY A 343 -8.31 3.08 30.26
N PRO A 344 -9.47 3.66 30.55
CA PRO A 344 -10.74 2.94 30.67
C PRO A 344 -11.14 2.19 29.39
N ASP A 345 -10.64 2.58 28.22
CA ASP A 345 -10.92 1.92 26.94
C ASP A 345 -9.83 0.91 26.51
N ALA A 346 -8.76 0.73 27.30
CA ALA A 346 -7.69 -0.21 27.01
C ALA A 346 -7.83 -1.56 27.74
N ILE A 347 -7.20 -2.59 27.18
CA ILE A 347 -7.11 -3.91 27.81
C ILE A 347 -5.95 -3.91 28.83
N ALA A 348 -6.27 -4.17 30.10
CA ALA A 348 -5.28 -4.30 31.16
C ALA A 348 -4.25 -5.41 30.87
N GLY A 349 -2.97 -5.07 30.98
CA GLY A 349 -1.87 -5.94 30.59
C GLY A 349 -1.62 -6.02 29.08
N ALA A 350 -2.42 -5.38 28.23
CA ALA A 350 -2.15 -5.21 26.80
C ALA A 350 -2.31 -3.74 26.38
N THR A 351 -1.93 -2.81 27.27
CA THR A 351 -2.13 -1.38 27.12
C THR A 351 -1.45 -0.83 25.85
N TYR A 352 -0.19 -1.19 25.62
CA TYR A 352 0.55 -0.76 24.43
C TYR A 352 -0.08 -1.29 23.13
N THR A 353 -0.54 -2.55 23.12
CA THR A 353 -1.30 -3.09 21.97
C THR A 353 -2.58 -2.29 21.72
N SER A 354 -3.26 -1.88 22.78
CA SER A 354 -4.49 -1.08 22.70
C SER A 354 -4.23 0.30 22.07
N VAL A 355 -3.12 0.95 22.44
CA VAL A 355 -2.67 2.21 21.82
C VAL A 355 -2.35 2.01 20.34
N LEU A 356 -1.56 0.99 19.98
CA LEU A 356 -1.21 0.72 18.58
C LEU A 356 -2.44 0.36 17.74
N ALA A 357 -3.39 -0.39 18.30
CA ALA A 357 -4.64 -0.71 17.63
C ALA A 357 -5.48 0.54 17.37
N LYS A 358 -5.55 1.49 18.33
CA LYS A 358 -6.23 2.78 18.14
C LYS A 358 -5.64 3.54 16.96
N CYS A 359 -4.32 3.69 16.94
CA CYS A 359 -3.61 4.37 15.84
C CYS A 359 -3.83 3.67 14.49
N ALA A 360 -3.79 2.32 14.45
CA ALA A 360 -4.06 1.57 13.23
C ALA A 360 -5.51 1.75 12.75
N VAL A 361 -6.48 1.78 13.66
CA VAL A 361 -7.90 2.02 13.33
C VAL A 361 -8.12 3.43 12.81
N GLU A 362 -7.52 4.45 13.44
CA GLU A 362 -7.56 5.84 12.97
C GLU A 362 -6.96 5.96 11.57
N GLN A 363 -5.74 5.44 11.38
CA GLN A 363 -5.05 5.43 10.10
C GLN A 363 -5.89 4.73 9.02
N ALA A 364 -6.53 3.60 9.33
CA ALA A 364 -7.42 2.90 8.42
C ALA A 364 -8.65 3.75 8.08
N MET A 365 -9.33 4.32 9.07
CA MET A 365 -10.52 5.15 8.85
C MET A 365 -10.20 6.42 8.07
N GLU A 366 -9.03 7.03 8.29
CA GLU A 366 -8.52 8.17 7.53
C GLU A 366 -8.15 7.78 6.08
N LYS A 367 -7.48 6.63 5.88
CA LYS A 367 -7.19 6.06 4.54
C LYS A 367 -8.45 5.66 3.77
N SER A 368 -9.56 5.39 4.47
CA SER A 368 -10.89 5.09 3.89
C SER A 368 -11.61 6.31 3.34
N ASN A 369 -11.12 7.51 3.67
CA ASN A 369 -11.49 8.76 3.04
C ASN A 369 -10.84 8.77 1.63
N PRO A 370 -11.61 8.80 0.53
CA PRO A 370 -11.13 8.46 -0.83
C PRO A 370 -10.20 9.49 -1.48
N PHE A 371 -9.50 10.30 -0.70
CA PHE A 371 -8.90 11.57 -1.13
C PHE A 371 -7.40 11.62 -0.92
N LYS A 372 -6.63 10.66 -1.46
CA LYS A 372 -5.16 10.78 -1.31
C LYS A 372 -4.29 10.44 -2.52
N LYS A 373 -4.79 10.28 -3.75
CA LYS A 373 -3.89 10.27 -4.93
C LYS A 373 -4.52 10.96 -6.14
N ASP A 374 -3.77 11.87 -6.77
CA ASP A 374 -4.04 12.49 -8.07
C ASP A 374 -5.37 13.26 -8.20
N VAL A 375 -5.84 13.93 -7.15
CA VAL A 375 -7.14 14.67 -7.21
C VAL A 375 -7.12 15.83 -8.20
N LEU A 376 -5.97 16.49 -8.35
CA LEU A 376 -5.64 17.29 -9.53
C LEU A 376 -4.32 16.73 -10.09
N LYS A 377 -4.36 16.09 -11.25
CA LYS A 377 -3.17 15.53 -11.89
C LYS A 377 -2.68 16.47 -12.99
N VAL A 378 -1.42 16.87 -12.95
CA VAL A 378 -0.84 17.71 -14.01
C VAL A 378 -0.85 16.96 -15.34
N VAL A 379 -1.35 17.62 -16.38
CA VAL A 379 -1.35 17.13 -17.77
C VAL A 379 -0.57 18.02 -18.71
N GLY A 380 -0.21 19.24 -18.30
CA GLY A 380 0.62 20.15 -19.08
C GLY A 380 1.05 21.38 -18.28
N ILE A 381 2.17 21.97 -18.68
CA ILE A 381 2.72 23.20 -18.08
C ILE A 381 3.19 24.11 -19.22
N THR A 382 2.85 25.40 -19.14
CA THR A 382 3.41 26.46 -19.97
C THR A 382 4.01 27.50 -19.03
N ASN A 383 5.33 27.66 -19.04
CA ASN A 383 6.04 28.55 -18.10
C ASN A 383 6.71 29.71 -18.85
N GLY A 384 5.90 30.65 -19.36
CA GLY A 384 6.38 31.82 -20.07
C GLY A 384 6.86 32.92 -19.12
N GLU A 385 7.63 33.88 -19.65
CA GLU A 385 8.21 34.97 -18.86
C GLU A 385 7.17 35.81 -18.13
N LYS A 386 6.07 36.13 -18.82
CA LYS A 386 4.99 36.98 -18.29
C LYS A 386 3.90 36.18 -17.57
N ASN A 387 3.79 34.87 -17.80
CA ASN A 387 2.78 34.03 -17.18
C ASN A 387 3.13 32.54 -17.17
N ALA A 388 2.77 31.88 -16.07
CA ALA A 388 2.78 30.43 -15.98
C ALA A 388 1.34 29.88 -15.95
N LYS A 389 1.10 28.78 -16.68
CA LYS A 389 -0.16 28.04 -16.72
C LYS A 389 0.11 26.56 -16.45
N ILE A 390 -0.61 26.00 -15.48
CA ILE A 390 -0.56 24.58 -15.15
C ILE A 390 -1.94 23.99 -15.42
N TYR A 391 -1.97 22.96 -16.25
CA TYR A 391 -3.17 22.26 -16.66
C TYR A 391 -3.34 20.99 -15.85
N PHE A 392 -4.53 20.78 -15.29
CA PHE A 392 -4.87 19.63 -14.48
C PHE A 392 -6.00 18.80 -15.09
N GLU A 393 -5.86 17.48 -15.02
CA GLU A 393 -6.99 16.55 -14.99
C GLU A 393 -7.61 16.57 -13.58
N ASN A 394 -8.80 17.16 -13.45
CA ASN A 394 -9.52 17.24 -12.18
C ASN A 394 -10.32 15.95 -11.92
N LYS A 395 -9.95 15.24 -10.84
CA LYS A 395 -10.59 14.00 -10.36
C LYS A 395 -11.39 14.19 -9.07
N LEU A 396 -11.62 15.42 -8.63
CA LEU A 396 -12.44 15.73 -7.47
C LEU A 396 -13.90 15.28 -7.69
N PRO A 397 -14.63 14.89 -6.63
CA PRO A 397 -16.00 14.42 -6.74
C PRO A 397 -16.94 15.46 -7.33
N LYS A 398 -17.98 14.96 -7.99
CA LYS A 398 -19.10 15.78 -8.48
C LYS A 398 -19.77 16.49 -7.29
N GLY A 399 -19.49 17.77 -7.13
CA GLY A 399 -19.99 18.62 -6.04
C GLY A 399 -18.92 19.30 -5.18
N TYR A 400 -17.64 19.00 -5.38
CA TYR A 400 -16.52 19.72 -4.73
C TYR A 400 -16.45 21.15 -5.28
N LYS A 401 -16.69 22.15 -4.44
CA LYS A 401 -16.61 23.57 -4.79
C LYS A 401 -15.18 24.04 -4.54
N ILE A 402 -14.31 23.75 -5.50
CA ILE A 402 -12.87 23.98 -5.36
C ILE A 402 -12.55 25.45 -5.12
N GLN A 403 -11.69 25.69 -4.14
CA GLN A 403 -11.08 26.97 -3.82
C GLN A 403 -9.58 26.76 -3.69
N LEU A 404 -8.79 27.71 -4.21
CA LEU A 404 -7.35 27.76 -4.00
C LEU A 404 -7.08 28.49 -2.68
N ASP A 405 -6.41 27.82 -1.75
CA ASP A 405 -5.98 28.42 -0.47
C ASP A 405 -4.58 29.04 -0.63
N GLY A 406 -3.73 28.42 -1.44
CA GLY A 406 -2.42 28.95 -1.77
C GLY A 406 -1.64 28.06 -2.74
N LEU A 407 -0.63 28.67 -3.36
CA LEU A 407 0.42 28.00 -4.11
C LEU A 407 1.71 28.23 -3.34
N TYR A 408 2.45 27.18 -3.01
CA TYR A 408 3.71 27.30 -2.28
C TYR A 408 4.84 26.62 -3.05
N GLN A 409 6.02 27.22 -3.01
CA GLN A 409 7.25 26.73 -3.63
C GLN A 409 8.11 26.00 -2.60
N GLY A 410 8.82 24.97 -3.04
CA GLY A 410 9.73 24.18 -2.21
C GLY A 410 9.10 22.90 -1.68
N THR A 411 9.94 22.04 -1.10
CA THR A 411 9.56 20.70 -0.63
C THR A 411 8.70 20.72 0.65
N PHE A 412 8.66 21.87 1.33
CA PHE A 412 7.84 22.13 2.52
C PHE A 412 6.61 22.95 2.19
N ASN A 413 5.44 22.37 2.42
CA ASN A 413 4.19 23.07 2.17
C ASN A 413 3.97 24.20 3.20
N GLY A 414 3.63 25.41 2.73
CA GLY A 414 3.21 26.52 3.58
C GLY A 414 4.26 27.61 3.82
N GLU A 415 5.53 27.38 3.47
CA GLU A 415 6.63 28.34 3.77
C GLU A 415 6.75 29.44 2.70
N LYS A 416 7.08 29.09 1.45
CA LYS A 416 7.33 30.07 0.38
C LYS A 416 6.10 30.27 -0.50
N LYS A 417 5.17 31.10 -0.04
CA LYS A 417 3.91 31.38 -0.79
C LYS A 417 4.19 32.13 -2.10
N VAL A 418 3.64 31.63 -3.19
CA VAL A 418 3.70 32.26 -4.51
C VAL A 418 2.54 33.26 -4.66
N SER A 419 2.87 34.52 -4.92
CA SER A 419 1.90 35.58 -5.15
C SER A 419 1.23 35.49 -6.52
N GLY A 420 -0.01 35.99 -6.62
CA GLY A 420 -0.73 36.12 -7.89
C GLY A 420 -1.29 34.83 -8.49
N ALA A 421 -1.23 33.70 -7.77
CA ALA A 421 -1.78 32.43 -8.23
C ALA A 421 -3.32 32.41 -8.21
N LYS A 422 -3.96 31.95 -9.30
CA LYS A 422 -5.41 31.81 -9.43
C LYS A 422 -5.76 30.47 -10.05
N LEU A 423 -6.72 29.75 -9.46
CA LEU A 423 -7.24 28.48 -9.95
C LEU A 423 -8.63 28.67 -10.57
N SER A 424 -8.87 28.07 -11.73
CA SER A 424 -10.17 28.10 -12.39
C SER A 424 -11.25 27.40 -11.53
N LYS A 425 -12.51 27.84 -11.67
CA LYS A 425 -13.65 27.28 -10.90
C LYS A 425 -13.86 25.78 -11.13
N ASP A 426 -13.42 25.25 -12.25
CA ASP A 426 -13.48 23.83 -12.58
C ASP A 426 -12.20 23.06 -12.18
N GLY A 427 -11.24 23.73 -11.54
CA GLY A 427 -9.99 23.16 -11.03
C GLY A 427 -9.00 22.70 -12.11
N LYS A 428 -9.22 23.05 -13.38
CA LYS A 428 -8.41 22.54 -14.49
C LYS A 428 -7.21 23.41 -14.85
N ILE A 429 -7.22 24.69 -14.51
CA ILE A 429 -6.16 25.62 -14.91
C ILE A 429 -5.76 26.47 -13.72
N LEU A 430 -4.50 26.37 -13.32
CA LEU A 430 -3.85 27.30 -12.40
C LEU A 430 -3.02 28.29 -13.23
N THR A 431 -3.16 29.57 -12.92
CA THR A 431 -2.46 30.68 -13.58
C THR A 431 -1.66 31.45 -12.55
N VAL A 432 -0.44 31.84 -12.91
CA VAL A 432 0.45 32.70 -12.11
C VAL A 432 0.95 33.82 -13.01
N SER A 433 0.86 35.07 -12.55
CA SER A 433 1.23 36.27 -13.32
C SER A 433 2.74 36.54 -13.41
N LYS A 434 3.55 35.48 -13.39
CA LYS A 434 5.01 35.53 -13.56
C LYS A 434 5.54 34.17 -13.96
N LYS A 435 6.77 34.13 -14.48
CA LYS A 435 7.55 32.90 -14.62
C LYS A 435 7.77 32.25 -13.26
N LEU A 436 7.66 30.93 -13.21
CA LEU A 436 7.99 30.13 -12.05
C LEU A 436 9.43 29.62 -12.16
N GLU A 437 10.16 29.68 -11.05
CA GLU A 437 11.49 29.08 -10.91
C GLU A 437 11.41 27.55 -11.03
N PRO A 438 12.50 26.86 -11.42
CA PRO A 438 12.55 25.41 -11.31
C PRO A 438 12.36 24.94 -9.86
N GLY A 439 11.62 23.85 -9.68
CA GLY A 439 11.37 23.28 -8.36
C GLY A 439 9.99 22.67 -8.17
N TYR A 440 9.74 22.24 -6.95
CA TYR A 440 8.48 21.64 -6.50
C TYR A 440 7.49 22.72 -6.06
N TYR A 441 6.22 22.53 -6.39
CA TYR A 441 5.14 23.43 -6.02
C TYR A 441 3.94 22.67 -5.48
N SER A 442 3.49 23.02 -4.26
CA SER A 442 2.26 22.51 -3.66
C SER A 442 1.07 23.41 -3.99
N VAL A 443 -0.05 22.80 -4.35
CA VAL A 443 -1.30 23.49 -4.67
C VAL A 443 -2.32 23.17 -3.58
N ASN A 444 -2.44 24.11 -2.63
CA ASN A 444 -3.34 23.96 -1.49
C ASN A 444 -4.76 24.33 -1.88
N ILE A 445 -5.70 23.41 -1.71
CA ILE A 445 -7.09 23.59 -2.10
C ILE A 445 -8.05 23.16 -0.99
N SER A 446 -9.22 23.78 -0.96
CA SER A 446 -10.31 23.44 -0.04
C SER A 446 -11.64 23.34 -0.78
N ASP A 447 -12.62 22.69 -0.14
CA ASP A 447 -14.02 22.76 -0.55
C ASP A 447 -14.68 23.95 0.15
N LYS A 448 -15.08 24.97 -0.61
CA LYS A 448 -15.77 26.15 -0.07
C LYS A 448 -17.04 25.80 0.72
N GLY A 449 -17.64 24.64 0.45
CA GLY A 449 -18.81 24.13 1.16
C GLY A 449 -18.51 23.36 2.46
N GLY A 450 -17.24 23.10 2.78
CA GLY A 450 -16.81 22.32 3.95
C GLY A 450 -17.29 20.86 3.96
N LYS A 451 -17.84 20.38 2.83
CA LYS A 451 -18.45 19.04 2.72
C LYS A 451 -17.40 17.97 2.43
N TYR A 452 -16.29 18.36 1.82
CA TYR A 452 -15.19 17.48 1.46
C TYR A 452 -13.88 17.96 2.11
N PRO A 453 -12.91 17.06 2.34
CA PRO A 453 -11.64 17.42 2.96
C PRO A 453 -10.87 18.51 2.19
N ALA A 454 -10.12 19.31 2.93
CA ALA A 454 -9.13 20.21 2.37
C ALA A 454 -7.79 19.49 2.14
N PHE A 455 -6.99 20.03 1.23
CA PHE A 455 -5.65 19.60 0.90
C PHE A 455 -4.70 20.76 1.16
N ASN A 456 -4.58 21.17 2.42
CA ASN A 456 -3.88 22.40 2.81
C ASN A 456 -3.11 22.28 4.14
N GLU A 457 -2.79 21.06 4.56
CA GLU A 457 -1.98 20.79 5.75
C GLU A 457 -0.60 21.46 5.61
N LYS A 458 -0.28 22.34 6.57
CA LYS A 458 1.00 23.06 6.63
C LYS A 458 2.10 22.14 7.16
N TYR A 459 3.34 22.43 6.79
CA TYR A 459 4.56 21.82 7.36
C TYR A 459 4.77 20.33 7.08
N SER A 460 4.18 19.79 6.01
CA SER A 460 4.42 18.42 5.56
C SER A 460 5.44 18.36 4.40
N HIS A 461 6.40 17.44 4.50
CA HIS A 461 7.37 17.17 3.43
C HIS A 461 6.67 16.50 2.24
N ALA A 462 7.14 16.78 1.02
CA ALA A 462 6.57 16.29 -0.26
C ALA A 462 6.35 14.76 -0.35
N ALA A 463 7.05 13.96 0.48
CA ALA A 463 6.94 12.50 0.49
C ALA A 463 5.82 11.95 1.41
N GLU A 464 5.34 12.72 2.39
CA GLU A 464 4.54 12.19 3.51
C GLU A 464 3.02 12.36 3.32
N TYR A 465 2.60 13.42 2.61
CA TYR A 465 1.18 13.71 2.37
C TYR A 465 0.93 14.11 0.92
N SER A 466 0.04 13.38 0.23
CA SER A 466 -0.27 13.59 -1.20
C SER A 466 -1.28 14.73 -1.42
N TYR A 467 -0.82 15.98 -1.32
CA TYR A 467 -1.55 17.15 -1.85
C TYR A 467 -1.33 17.28 -3.38
N PRO A 468 -2.21 18.00 -4.12
CA PRO A 468 -1.94 18.32 -5.50
C PRO A 468 -0.64 19.10 -5.64
N TYR A 469 0.25 18.67 -6.52
CA TYR A 469 1.53 19.33 -6.74
C TYR A 469 1.89 19.33 -8.22
N PHE A 470 2.86 20.17 -8.57
CA PHE A 470 3.53 20.12 -9.86
C PHE A 470 5.00 20.45 -9.70
N VAL A 471 5.78 20.14 -10.74
CA VAL A 471 7.21 20.37 -10.76
C VAL A 471 7.54 21.18 -12.02
N ILE A 472 8.18 22.33 -11.83
CA ILE A 472 8.82 23.08 -12.91
C ILE A 472 10.21 22.51 -13.12
N LYS A 473 10.51 22.10 -14.34
CA LYS A 473 11.79 21.48 -14.66
C LYS A 473 12.87 22.53 -14.95
N SER A 474 14.09 22.28 -14.48
CA SER A 474 15.33 22.94 -14.91
C SER A 474 15.95 22.14 -16.05
N ASP A 475 16.85 22.77 -16.79
CA ASP A 475 17.73 22.10 -17.74
C ASP A 475 18.90 21.43 -16.98
N LYS A 476 19.02 20.11 -17.14
CA LYS A 476 20.02 19.26 -16.44
C LYS A 476 21.46 19.76 -16.58
N SER A 477 21.80 20.35 -17.72
CA SER A 477 23.14 20.86 -18.01
C SER A 477 23.55 22.06 -17.14
N LYS A 478 22.61 22.62 -16.38
CA LYS A 478 22.76 23.91 -15.70
C LYS A 478 23.08 23.83 -14.24
N VAL A 479 23.22 22.63 -13.67
CA VAL A 479 23.63 22.43 -12.26
C VAL A 479 24.92 21.61 -12.21
N GLU A 480 25.92 22.15 -11.54
CA GLU A 480 27.26 21.56 -11.47
C GLU A 480 27.83 21.58 -10.03
N TRP A 481 28.82 20.72 -9.80
CA TRP A 481 29.64 20.73 -8.60
C TRP A 481 31.00 21.36 -8.93
N LYS A 482 31.26 22.56 -8.41
CA LYS A 482 32.47 23.33 -8.72
C LYS A 482 32.95 24.10 -7.50
N GLY A 483 34.27 24.13 -7.27
CA GLY A 483 34.86 24.86 -6.13
C GLY A 483 34.33 24.39 -4.78
N ASN A 484 34.05 23.09 -4.63
CA ASN A 484 33.44 22.47 -3.44
C ASN A 484 32.05 23.02 -3.06
N LYS A 485 31.30 23.54 -4.03
CA LYS A 485 29.90 23.97 -3.85
C LYS A 485 29.02 23.55 -5.03
N LEU A 486 27.73 23.43 -4.76
CA LEU A 486 26.70 23.36 -5.80
C LEU A 486 26.59 24.74 -6.48
N SER A 487 26.45 24.75 -7.79
CA SER A 487 26.12 25.96 -8.54
C SER A 487 25.06 25.68 -9.59
N ALA A 488 24.30 26.72 -9.97
CA ALA A 488 23.22 26.64 -10.96
C ALA A 488 23.16 27.91 -11.82
N THR A 489 22.89 27.77 -13.13
CA THR A 489 22.82 28.92 -14.06
C THR A 489 21.39 29.40 -14.38
N ASP A 490 20.37 28.53 -14.24
CA ASP A 490 18.95 28.89 -14.43
C ASP A 490 18.14 28.88 -13.13
N ASN A 491 18.83 28.75 -11.99
CA ASN A 491 18.24 28.66 -10.67
C ASN A 491 19.17 29.30 -9.64
N THR A 492 18.64 29.72 -8.49
CA THR A 492 19.49 30.13 -7.36
C THR A 492 19.97 28.91 -6.60
N VAL A 493 21.17 28.97 -6.03
CA VAL A 493 21.74 27.87 -5.25
C VAL A 493 20.89 27.58 -4.01
N GLU A 494 20.35 28.62 -3.35
CA GLU A 494 19.43 28.46 -2.23
C GLU A 494 18.16 27.71 -2.64
N ASN A 495 17.51 28.09 -3.75
CA ASN A 495 16.32 27.37 -4.23
C ASN A 495 16.65 25.95 -4.68
N LEU A 496 17.85 25.69 -5.22
CA LEU A 496 18.30 24.34 -5.54
C LEU A 496 18.41 23.48 -4.27
N VAL A 497 19.03 24.01 -3.20
CA VAL A 497 19.18 23.32 -1.91
C VAL A 497 17.81 23.04 -1.28
N ASP A 498 16.88 24.00 -1.32
CA ASP A 498 15.50 23.84 -0.81
C ASP A 498 14.68 22.78 -1.60
N ASN A 499 15.12 22.45 -2.81
CA ASN A 499 14.51 21.46 -3.69
C ASN A 499 15.28 20.14 -3.76
N ILE A 500 16.24 19.90 -2.87
CA ILE A 500 16.84 18.57 -2.71
C ILE A 500 15.73 17.57 -2.38
N LYS A 501 15.69 16.46 -3.13
CA LYS A 501 14.73 15.37 -2.97
C LYS A 501 15.32 14.24 -2.13
N SER A 502 16.58 13.89 -2.36
CA SER A 502 17.29 12.87 -1.61
C SER A 502 18.79 13.00 -1.79
N ILE A 503 19.55 12.58 -0.79
CA ILE A 503 21.01 12.50 -0.82
C ILE A 503 21.41 11.07 -0.48
N LYS A 504 22.33 10.48 -1.24
CA LYS A 504 22.96 9.21 -0.88
C LYS A 504 24.45 9.41 -0.79
N VAL A 505 25.04 9.11 0.35
CA VAL A 505 26.49 9.17 0.57
C VAL A 505 27.00 7.73 0.60
N ARG A 506 28.00 7.43 -0.22
CA ARG A 506 28.71 6.16 -0.19
C ARG A 506 30.18 6.42 0.11
N ASP A 507 30.65 5.78 1.16
CA ASP A 507 32.06 5.73 1.55
C ASP A 507 32.51 4.28 1.48
N GLY A 508 32.93 3.82 0.29
CA GLY A 508 33.59 2.53 -0.02
C GLY A 508 32.97 1.21 0.50
N MET A 509 32.76 1.11 1.82
CA MET A 509 32.13 0.07 2.62
C MET A 509 30.70 0.37 3.09
N ARG A 510 30.31 1.65 3.25
CA ARG A 510 29.01 2.05 3.83
C ARG A 510 28.19 2.82 2.81
N VAL A 511 26.90 2.47 2.70
CA VAL A 511 25.91 3.25 1.96
C VAL A 511 24.97 3.89 2.96
N MET A 512 25.01 5.22 3.02
CA MET A 512 24.08 6.03 3.79
C MET A 512 23.11 6.70 2.81
N SER A 513 21.81 6.58 3.06
CA SER A 513 20.78 7.21 2.25
C SER A 513 19.96 8.11 3.15
N PHE A 514 19.83 9.36 2.73
CA PHE A 514 19.12 10.43 3.42
C PHE A 514 17.98 10.92 2.52
N VAL A 515 16.80 11.11 3.08
CA VAL A 515 15.72 11.86 2.42
C VAL A 515 15.92 13.34 2.79
N ALA A 516 15.38 14.26 1.97
CA ALA A 516 15.43 15.69 2.27
C ALA A 516 14.79 16.02 3.64
N PRO A 517 15.11 17.18 4.24
CA PRO A 517 14.81 17.47 5.64
C PRO A 517 13.31 17.32 5.95
N THR A 518 12.99 16.85 7.15
CA THR A 518 11.66 17.01 7.77
C THR A 518 11.81 18.03 8.90
N ARG A 519 10.96 19.05 8.93
CA ARG A 519 11.05 20.22 9.82
C ARG A 519 9.90 20.25 10.83
N ASP A 520 9.55 19.09 11.38
CA ASP A 520 8.60 19.05 12.50
C ASP A 520 9.35 18.79 13.81
N GLU A 521 9.21 19.73 14.74
CA GLU A 521 9.64 19.57 16.12
C GLU A 521 8.68 18.65 16.90
N ASN A 522 7.52 18.26 16.33
CA ASN A 522 6.48 17.50 17.05
C ASN A 522 5.77 16.38 16.25
N LEU A 523 6.43 15.68 15.33
CA LEU A 523 5.90 14.45 14.74
C LEU A 523 6.69 13.22 15.16
N ASP A 524 6.38 12.74 16.37
CA ASP A 524 6.50 11.32 16.68
C ASP A 524 5.27 10.61 16.10
N LEU A 525 5.41 9.32 15.77
CA LEU A 525 4.37 8.43 15.20
C LEU A 525 4.21 8.47 13.67
N ASN A 526 5.09 7.77 12.94
CA ASN A 526 4.73 6.80 11.90
C ASN A 526 6.00 6.31 11.17
N GLY A 527 6.51 5.14 11.57
CA GLY A 527 7.69 4.55 10.96
C GLY A 527 7.47 4.10 9.50
N GLU A 528 8.03 4.83 8.56
CA GLU A 528 8.54 4.27 7.30
C GLU A 528 10.07 4.35 7.29
N PHE A 529 10.71 3.32 6.73
CA PHE A 529 12.16 3.27 6.55
C PHE A 529 12.58 4.33 5.53
N TYR A 530 12.97 5.49 6.03
CA TYR A 530 14.06 6.29 5.51
C TYR A 530 14.78 6.84 6.74
N LYS A 531 16.12 6.87 6.73
CA LYS A 531 16.90 7.52 7.80
C LYS A 531 16.55 9.01 7.77
N ASN A 532 15.50 9.37 8.50
CA ASN A 532 14.98 10.72 8.66
C ASN A 532 15.89 11.45 9.64
N ILE A 533 17.00 11.98 9.11
CA ILE A 533 17.73 12.99 9.85
C ILE A 533 16.88 14.25 9.83
N LYS A 534 16.32 14.60 11.00
CA LYS A 534 15.83 15.95 11.32
C LYS A 534 16.84 16.94 10.74
N ASN A 535 16.42 17.73 9.75
CA ASN A 535 17.28 18.71 9.07
C ASN A 535 18.51 18.09 8.36
N ASN A 536 18.31 17.47 7.19
CA ASN A 536 19.39 17.13 6.26
C ASN A 536 20.10 18.41 5.75
N ASN A 537 21.03 18.91 6.54
CA ASN A 537 21.84 20.10 6.29
C ASN A 537 23.22 19.72 5.74
N LEU A 538 23.33 18.63 4.97
CA LEU A 538 24.60 18.26 4.33
C LEU A 538 25.13 19.39 3.43
N PHE A 539 24.22 20.17 2.85
CA PHE A 539 24.55 21.39 2.13
C PHE A 539 24.14 22.61 2.95
N ASN A 540 25.03 23.59 3.04
CA ASN A 540 24.70 24.93 3.48
C ASN A 540 23.86 25.63 2.39
N LYS A 541 23.19 26.74 2.75
CA LYS A 541 22.37 27.52 1.80
C LYS A 541 23.13 28.08 0.60
N ASP A 542 24.44 28.25 0.74
CA ASP A 542 25.34 28.67 -0.33
C ASP A 542 25.82 27.52 -1.24
N GLY A 543 25.32 26.30 -1.01
CA GLY A 543 25.64 25.10 -1.78
C GLY A 543 26.92 24.38 -1.35
N SER A 544 27.65 24.86 -0.35
CA SER A 544 28.85 24.17 0.18
C SER A 544 28.49 22.97 1.05
N LEU A 545 29.40 22.00 1.15
CA LEU A 545 29.24 20.86 2.07
C LEU A 545 29.45 21.28 3.53
N ASN A 546 28.57 20.77 4.40
CA ASN A 546 28.65 20.93 5.84
C ASN A 546 29.34 19.72 6.48
N PHE A 547 30.65 19.81 6.70
CA PHE A 547 31.46 18.77 7.34
C PHE A 547 31.23 18.62 8.86
N ASN A 548 30.36 19.45 9.44
CA ASN A 548 29.93 19.33 10.83
C ASN A 548 28.60 18.60 10.96
N PHE A 549 27.99 18.19 9.84
CA PHE A 549 26.77 17.41 9.86
C PHE A 549 27.02 16.01 10.43
N THR A 550 26.35 15.71 11.54
CA THR A 550 26.41 14.42 12.24
C THR A 550 25.12 13.65 12.09
N ASP A 551 25.23 12.32 12.02
CA ASP A 551 24.09 11.41 12.11
C ASP A 551 23.48 11.54 13.53
N PRO A 552 22.21 11.96 13.67
CA PRO A 552 21.58 12.16 14.97
C PRO A 552 21.50 10.89 15.83
N GLU A 553 21.50 9.70 15.22
CA GLU A 553 21.40 8.43 15.95
C GLU A 553 22.76 8.01 16.54
N THR A 554 23.84 8.29 15.82
CA THR A 554 25.18 7.82 16.21
C THR A 554 26.08 8.93 16.74
N GLY A 555 25.70 10.20 16.56
CA GLY A 555 26.52 11.37 16.84
C GLY A 555 27.77 11.51 15.96
N LYS A 556 27.98 10.58 15.01
CA LYS A 556 29.18 10.57 14.15
C LYS A 556 28.98 11.46 12.94
N LYS A 557 30.07 12.10 12.48
CA LYS A 557 30.05 12.89 11.24
C LYS A 557 29.63 12.02 10.06
N VAL A 558 28.72 12.55 9.23
CA VAL A 558 28.20 11.87 8.03
C VAL A 558 29.22 11.91 6.89
N ILE A 559 29.93 13.04 6.77
CA ILE A 559 31.09 13.20 5.91
C ILE A 559 32.18 13.92 6.70
N ASP A 560 33.43 13.65 6.37
CA ASP A 560 34.58 14.40 6.85
C ASP A 560 35.34 15.04 5.67
N ALA A 561 36.12 16.08 5.96
CA ALA A 561 36.82 16.83 4.92
C ALA A 561 37.95 16.03 4.25
N LYS A 562 38.40 14.91 4.83
CA LYS A 562 39.53 14.09 4.38
C LYS A 562 39.11 12.77 3.73
N GLY A 563 37.88 12.30 3.94
CA GLY A 563 37.38 11.00 3.47
C GLY A 563 36.88 11.02 2.03
N ARG A 564 36.83 9.84 1.40
CA ARG A 564 36.29 9.65 0.05
C ARG A 564 34.80 9.34 0.07
N TYR A 565 34.02 10.18 -0.58
CA TYR A 565 32.57 10.00 -0.67
C TYR A 565 32.08 10.11 -2.11
N ASP A 566 31.28 9.14 -2.55
CA ASP A 566 30.37 9.30 -3.68
C ASP A 566 29.04 9.82 -3.12
N ILE A 567 28.77 11.11 -3.30
CA ILE A 567 27.55 11.78 -2.84
C ILE A 567 26.62 11.98 -4.04
N MET A 568 25.54 11.23 -4.07
CA MET A 568 24.50 11.30 -5.08
C MET A 568 23.36 12.19 -4.58
N VAL A 569 23.15 13.33 -5.22
CA VAL A 569 22.09 14.29 -4.88
C VAL A 569 21.01 14.27 -5.95
N GLU A 570 19.77 14.05 -5.57
CA GLU A 570 18.60 14.15 -6.45
C GLU A 570 17.80 15.38 -6.07
N PHE A 571 17.34 16.16 -7.06
CA PHE A 571 16.55 17.38 -6.86
C PHE A 571 15.16 17.25 -7.49
N TYR A 572 14.14 17.84 -6.87
CA TYR A 572 12.88 18.09 -7.56
C TYR A 572 13.09 19.16 -8.64
N GLY A 573 12.55 18.93 -9.84
CA GLY A 573 12.70 19.85 -10.97
C GLY A 573 13.91 19.58 -11.86
N ASN A 574 14.99 18.99 -11.36
CA ASN A 574 16.21 18.85 -12.18
C ASN A 574 16.35 17.51 -12.92
N GLY A 575 15.37 16.61 -12.84
CA GLY A 575 15.25 15.43 -13.73
C GLY A 575 16.39 14.39 -13.75
N GLU A 576 17.49 14.58 -13.04
CA GLU A 576 18.63 13.67 -12.88
C GLU A 576 19.39 13.93 -11.56
N ARG A 577 20.32 13.01 -11.24
CA ARG A 577 21.10 13.02 -10.01
C ARG A 577 22.50 13.54 -10.29
N ILE A 578 23.01 14.41 -9.42
CA ILE A 578 24.42 14.83 -9.45
C ILE A 578 25.23 13.86 -8.61
N MET A 579 26.36 13.41 -9.16
CA MET A 579 27.34 12.62 -8.44
C MET A 579 28.54 13.50 -8.09
N ILE A 580 28.73 13.73 -6.81
CA ILE A 580 29.90 14.43 -6.25
C ILE A 580 30.88 13.37 -5.77
N LYS A 581 32.14 13.49 -6.17
CA LYS A 581 33.24 12.64 -5.68
C LYS A 581 34.16 13.51 -4.82
N LEU A 582 34.19 13.26 -3.52
CA LEU A 582 35.08 13.95 -2.59
C LEU A 582 36.44 13.22 -2.52
N ASN A 583 37.55 13.96 -2.48
CA ASN A 583 38.92 13.46 -2.21
C ASN A 583 39.36 12.25 -3.06
N ALA A 584 39.20 12.33 -4.39
CA ALA A 584 39.49 11.22 -5.29
C ALA A 584 40.98 11.05 -5.66
N GLU A 585 41.90 11.83 -5.10
CA GLU A 585 43.33 11.78 -5.44
C GLU A 585 44.03 10.55 -4.86
N THR A 586 44.73 9.81 -5.73
CA THR A 586 45.38 8.55 -5.38
C THR A 586 46.85 8.58 -5.74
N VAL A 587 47.66 7.90 -4.95
CA VAL A 587 49.05 7.59 -5.25
C VAL A 587 49.22 6.08 -5.41
N ILE A 588 50.08 5.66 -6.32
CA ILE A 588 50.46 4.26 -6.47
C ILE A 588 51.87 4.13 -5.91
N LYS A 589 52.05 3.19 -4.99
CA LYS A 589 53.35 2.82 -4.45
C LYS A 589 53.61 1.34 -4.67
N TYR A 590 54.89 0.99 -4.68
CA TYR A 590 55.37 -0.35 -4.95
C TYR A 590 56.16 -0.81 -3.73
N GLY A 591 55.94 -2.05 -3.32
CA GLY A 591 56.63 -2.63 -2.18
C GLY A 591 57.07 -4.05 -2.47
N ILE A 592 58.22 -4.38 -1.91
CA ILE A 592 58.87 -5.66 -2.07
C ILE A 592 59.26 -6.12 -0.66
N GLN A 593 58.93 -7.35 -0.31
CA GLN A 593 59.59 -8.09 0.75
C GLN A 593 60.60 -9.02 0.07
N LYS A 594 61.89 -8.86 0.34
CA LYS A 594 62.91 -9.72 -0.28
C LYS A 594 63.02 -11.07 0.42
N ALA A 595 63.52 -12.06 -0.31
CA ALA A 595 63.71 -13.42 0.20
C ALA A 595 64.68 -13.51 1.39
N ASP A 596 65.68 -12.61 1.44
CA ASP A 596 66.76 -12.56 2.43
C ASP A 596 66.49 -11.58 3.59
N GLU A 597 65.39 -10.83 3.53
CA GLU A 597 65.01 -9.89 4.57
C GLU A 597 64.33 -10.59 5.75
N ASP A 598 64.84 -10.35 6.97
CA ASP A 598 64.28 -10.91 8.19
C ASP A 598 62.81 -10.48 8.36
N THR A 599 61.92 -11.47 8.42
CA THR A 599 60.48 -11.27 8.64
C THR A 599 60.12 -11.07 10.11
N GLY A 600 61.09 -11.21 11.03
CA GLY A 600 60.91 -11.20 12.48
C GLY A 600 60.24 -12.47 13.02
N VAL A 601 60.07 -13.49 12.16
CA VAL A 601 59.38 -14.75 12.46
C VAL A 601 60.19 -15.92 11.87
N PRO A 602 60.82 -16.79 12.68
CA PRO A 602 61.58 -17.92 12.21
C PRO A 602 60.77 -18.89 11.35
N GLY A 603 61.40 -19.38 10.29
CA GLY A 603 60.79 -20.34 9.36
C GLY A 603 59.68 -19.75 8.49
N SER A 604 59.53 -18.42 8.42
CA SER A 604 58.50 -17.76 7.61
C SER A 604 59.04 -16.93 6.44
N ALA A 605 60.36 -16.84 6.30
CA ALA A 605 61.00 -16.24 5.14
C ALA A 605 60.68 -17.07 3.90
N LEU A 606 60.24 -16.40 2.83
CA LEU A 606 60.03 -17.03 1.55
C LEU A 606 61.35 -17.10 0.78
N PRO A 607 61.63 -18.18 0.05
CA PRO A 607 62.81 -18.27 -0.81
C PRO A 607 62.69 -17.42 -2.11
N TYR A 608 61.77 -16.45 -2.16
CA TYR A 608 61.53 -15.57 -3.30
C TYR A 608 60.96 -14.22 -2.85
N ASP A 609 61.12 -13.20 -3.69
CA ASP A 609 60.59 -11.85 -3.44
C ASP A 609 59.05 -11.82 -3.52
N PHE A 610 58.41 -11.23 -2.51
CA PHE A 610 56.98 -10.92 -2.56
C PHE A 610 56.75 -9.47 -2.96
N LYS A 611 56.15 -9.25 -4.14
CA LYS A 611 56.01 -7.93 -4.78
C LYS A 611 54.56 -7.49 -4.86
N VAL A 612 54.28 -6.28 -4.40
CA VAL A 612 52.94 -5.70 -4.41
C VAL A 612 52.90 -4.29 -4.99
N LYS A 613 51.78 -4.00 -5.64
CA LYS A 613 51.39 -2.66 -6.08
C LYS A 613 50.25 -2.18 -5.18
N VAL A 614 50.48 -1.12 -4.42
CA VAL A 614 49.52 -0.54 -3.48
C VAL A 614 48.99 0.77 -4.03
N THR A 615 47.70 0.83 -4.31
CA THR A 615 47.01 2.09 -4.61
C THR A 615 46.46 2.68 -3.31
N MET A 616 46.88 3.88 -2.95
CA MET A 616 46.48 4.58 -1.73
C MET A 616 45.76 5.89 -2.03
N GLU A 617 44.90 6.29 -1.10
CA GLU A 617 44.33 7.63 -1.07
C GLU A 617 45.31 8.62 -0.43
N ILE A 618 45.61 9.73 -1.11
CA ILE A 618 46.58 10.73 -0.62
C ILE A 618 46.08 11.40 0.66
N ALA A 619 44.79 11.75 0.73
CA ALA A 619 44.22 12.53 1.83
C ALA A 619 44.16 11.76 3.17
N THR A 620 43.96 10.44 3.13
CA THR A 620 43.80 9.61 4.34
C THR A 620 44.94 8.64 4.59
N GLY A 621 45.79 8.37 3.59
CA GLY A 621 46.80 7.32 3.65
C GLY A 621 46.23 5.89 3.69
N ARG A 622 44.95 5.69 3.33
CA ARG A 622 44.31 4.37 3.30
C ARG A 622 44.54 3.62 2.00
N ILE A 623 44.66 2.30 2.10
CA ILE A 623 44.77 1.40 0.95
C ILE A 623 43.43 1.27 0.23
N ILE A 624 43.40 1.58 -1.07
CA ILE A 624 42.26 1.35 -1.95
C ILE A 624 42.29 -0.08 -2.51
N ARG A 625 43.47 -0.50 -2.97
CA ARG A 625 43.70 -1.81 -3.60
C ARG A 625 45.16 -2.22 -3.42
N VAL A 626 45.39 -3.52 -3.23
CA VAL A 626 46.70 -4.16 -3.35
C VAL A 626 46.61 -5.20 -4.46
N GLU A 627 47.61 -5.23 -5.33
CA GLU A 627 47.73 -6.18 -6.44
C GLU A 627 49.08 -6.89 -6.38
N ASN A 628 49.14 -8.11 -6.90
CA ASN A 628 50.41 -8.78 -7.16
C ASN A 628 51.17 -8.01 -8.24
N ASP A 629 52.44 -7.71 -7.99
CA ASP A 629 53.33 -6.99 -8.90
C ASP A 629 54.46 -7.89 -9.41
N GLY A 630 54.09 -9.10 -9.87
CA GLY A 630 55.05 -10.06 -10.43
C GLY A 630 55.78 -10.92 -9.40
N THR A 631 55.13 -11.26 -8.28
CA THR A 631 55.61 -12.32 -7.38
C THR A 631 55.61 -13.67 -8.11
N ASP A 632 56.77 -14.30 -8.22
CA ASP A 632 56.96 -15.61 -8.86
C ASP A 632 57.95 -16.47 -8.06
N PRO A 633 57.51 -17.57 -7.43
CA PRO A 633 58.39 -18.47 -6.68
C PRO A 633 59.51 -19.11 -7.51
N LYS A 634 59.35 -19.17 -8.84
CA LYS A 634 60.34 -19.73 -9.77
C LYS A 634 61.37 -18.72 -10.24
N SER A 635 61.24 -17.44 -9.87
CA SER A 635 62.21 -16.42 -10.27
C SER A 635 63.55 -16.54 -9.52
N ASN A 636 63.58 -17.26 -8.39
CA ASN A 636 64.82 -17.60 -7.70
C ASN A 636 65.30 -18.99 -8.17
N PRO A 637 66.43 -19.09 -8.89
CA PRO A 637 66.95 -20.37 -9.36
C PRO A 637 67.41 -21.30 -8.24
N ASP A 638 67.69 -20.77 -7.05
CA ASP A 638 68.16 -21.54 -5.89
C ASP A 638 66.99 -22.05 -5.00
N ASN A 639 65.74 -21.80 -5.39
CA ASN A 639 64.57 -22.27 -4.66
C ASN A 639 64.18 -23.70 -5.08
N ASP A 640 64.70 -24.70 -4.36
CA ASP A 640 64.38 -26.12 -4.57
C ASP A 640 62.92 -26.50 -4.22
N THR A 641 62.18 -25.62 -3.52
CA THR A 641 60.76 -25.80 -3.17
C THR A 641 59.78 -24.99 -4.04
N ALA A 642 60.25 -24.38 -5.14
CA ALA A 642 59.47 -23.44 -5.94
C ALA A 642 58.09 -23.96 -6.41
N ASP A 643 57.96 -25.24 -6.73
CA ASP A 643 56.67 -25.84 -7.12
C ASP A 643 55.68 -25.92 -5.94
N GLN A 644 56.16 -26.25 -4.74
CA GLN A 644 55.35 -26.27 -3.52
C GLN A 644 54.96 -24.84 -3.10
N ASP A 645 55.89 -23.89 -3.19
CA ASP A 645 55.63 -22.49 -2.90
C ASP A 645 54.61 -21.87 -3.86
N ALA A 646 54.64 -22.25 -5.14
CA ALA A 646 53.63 -21.84 -6.12
C ALA A 646 52.22 -22.28 -5.71
N VAL A 647 52.07 -23.46 -5.09
CA VAL A 647 50.78 -23.93 -4.58
C VAL A 647 50.29 -23.06 -3.42
N TYR A 648 51.15 -22.73 -2.46
CA TYR A 648 50.80 -21.88 -1.32
C TYR A 648 50.52 -20.44 -1.71
N LEU A 649 51.32 -19.89 -2.64
CA LEU A 649 51.11 -18.55 -3.19
C LEU A 649 49.79 -18.47 -3.96
N LYS A 650 49.49 -19.48 -4.78
CA LYS A 650 48.20 -19.58 -5.46
C LYS A 650 47.04 -19.63 -4.47
N LYS A 651 47.15 -20.44 -3.42
CA LYS A 651 46.16 -20.50 -2.34
C LYS A 651 45.94 -19.14 -1.67
N TYR A 652 47.03 -18.43 -1.35
CA TYR A 652 46.96 -17.09 -0.77
C TYR A 652 46.16 -16.11 -1.64
N PHE A 653 46.40 -16.10 -2.95
CA PHE A 653 45.66 -15.23 -3.87
C PHE A 653 44.20 -15.67 -4.08
N ASP A 654 43.96 -16.97 -4.25
CA ASP A 654 42.62 -17.54 -4.46
C ASP A 654 41.70 -17.29 -3.26
N GLU A 655 42.23 -17.38 -2.04
CA GLU A 655 41.50 -17.07 -0.80
C GLU A 655 41.45 -15.56 -0.49
N GLY A 656 41.95 -14.72 -1.40
CA GLY A 656 41.82 -13.28 -1.33
C GLY A 656 42.72 -12.61 -0.29
N GLY A 657 43.90 -13.16 -0.02
CA GLY A 657 44.86 -12.63 0.96
C GLY A 657 45.13 -11.12 0.81
N LEU A 658 45.33 -10.62 -0.42
CA LEU A 658 45.54 -9.19 -0.68
C LEU A 658 44.29 -8.32 -0.40
N ARG A 659 43.08 -8.89 -0.43
CA ARG A 659 41.84 -8.14 -0.15
C ARG A 659 41.75 -7.72 1.31
N LYS A 660 42.48 -8.38 2.22
CA LYS A 660 42.49 -8.09 3.66
C LYS A 660 43.08 -6.72 4.00
N TYR A 661 43.91 -6.15 3.13
CA TYR A 661 44.53 -4.83 3.31
C TYR A 661 43.62 -3.66 2.93
N ARG A 662 42.50 -3.94 2.25
CA ARG A 662 41.59 -2.89 1.76
C ARG A 662 41.06 -2.04 2.91
N LEU A 663 41.19 -0.73 2.76
CA LEU A 663 40.76 0.34 3.68
C LEU A 663 41.52 0.44 5.00
N LYS A 664 42.60 -0.33 5.16
CA LYS A 664 43.51 -0.17 6.30
C LYS A 664 44.47 1.01 6.07
N THR A 665 44.80 1.68 7.16
CA THR A 665 45.93 2.62 7.30
C THR A 665 47.21 1.86 7.61
N LEU A 666 48.37 2.51 7.50
CA LEU A 666 49.67 1.92 7.85
C LEU A 666 49.67 1.32 9.26
N GLU A 667 49.14 2.06 10.24
CA GLU A 667 49.04 1.61 11.63
C GLU A 667 48.14 0.38 11.80
N GLU A 668 47.06 0.27 11.03
CA GLU A 668 46.16 -0.88 11.05
C GLU A 668 46.77 -2.10 10.36
N VAL A 669 47.63 -1.90 9.34
CA VAL A 669 48.38 -2.99 8.69
C VAL A 669 49.46 -3.52 9.62
N LYS A 670 50.20 -2.66 10.32
CA LYS A 670 51.23 -3.04 11.30
C LYS A 670 50.67 -3.92 12.43
N LYS A 671 49.41 -3.70 12.82
CA LYS A 671 48.72 -4.45 13.89
C LYS A 671 48.08 -5.77 13.44
N MET A 672 48.10 -6.12 12.15
CA MET A 672 47.48 -7.36 11.69
C MET A 672 48.22 -8.59 12.21
N GLU A 673 47.48 -9.55 12.77
CA GLU A 673 48.01 -10.76 13.40
C GLU A 673 48.16 -11.89 12.37
N MET A 674 49.36 -12.01 11.78
CA MET A 674 49.65 -13.03 10.76
C MET A 674 50.04 -14.40 11.34
N GLN A 675 50.43 -14.45 12.61
CA GLN A 675 50.77 -15.68 13.32
C GLN A 675 50.09 -15.64 14.70
N ASP A 676 49.62 -16.79 15.18
CA ASP A 676 49.04 -16.88 16.52
C ASP A 676 50.14 -16.74 17.58
N PRO A 677 50.10 -15.71 18.45
CA PRO A 677 51.11 -15.48 19.46
C PRO A 677 51.09 -16.51 20.61
N ASN A 678 50.02 -17.30 20.74
CA ASN A 678 49.86 -18.28 21.83
C ASN A 678 50.43 -19.66 21.49
N TYR A 679 50.90 -19.86 20.26
CA TYR A 679 51.48 -21.10 19.79
C TYR A 679 53.00 -20.98 19.72
N ALA A 680 53.72 -22.06 20.06
CA ALA A 680 55.18 -22.04 20.12
C ALA A 680 55.77 -21.61 18.76
N TYR A 681 56.89 -20.87 18.82
CA TYR A 681 57.52 -20.15 17.69
C TYR A 681 57.73 -21.01 16.42
N ASN A 682 57.83 -22.34 16.57
CA ASN A 682 58.07 -23.30 15.48
C ASN A 682 56.82 -24.10 15.02
N THR A 683 55.60 -23.73 15.44
CA THR A 683 54.40 -24.54 15.18
C THR A 683 53.55 -24.06 13.99
N GLY A 684 53.90 -22.93 13.36
CA GLY A 684 53.32 -22.50 12.07
C GLY A 684 51.83 -22.14 12.07
N HIS A 685 51.21 -21.96 13.25
CA HIS A 685 49.77 -21.67 13.35
C HIS A 685 49.42 -20.27 12.81
N PRO A 686 48.44 -20.18 11.89
CA PRO A 686 48.04 -18.90 11.30
C PRO A 686 47.34 -18.02 12.34
N GLY A 687 47.74 -16.74 12.40
CA GLY A 687 47.02 -15.73 13.19
C GLY A 687 45.66 -15.38 12.56
N VAL A 688 44.84 -14.62 13.28
CA VAL A 688 43.46 -14.30 12.86
C VAL A 688 43.38 -13.57 11.52
N ASP A 689 44.44 -12.87 11.12
CA ASP A 689 44.52 -12.14 9.86
C ASP A 689 45.23 -12.93 8.74
N ALA A 690 45.84 -14.08 9.01
CA ALA A 690 46.52 -14.90 8.00
C ALA A 690 45.58 -15.81 7.20
N ILE A 691 46.09 -16.34 6.09
CA ILE A 691 45.45 -17.43 5.32
C ILE A 691 46.02 -18.77 5.83
N ALA A 692 45.15 -19.65 6.32
CA ALA A 692 45.56 -20.93 6.88
C ALA A 692 46.23 -21.81 5.83
N GLY A 693 47.44 -22.32 6.12
CA GLY A 693 48.25 -23.05 5.15
C GLY A 693 48.87 -22.18 4.05
N ALA A 694 48.91 -20.85 4.24
CA ALA A 694 49.72 -19.92 3.45
C ALA A 694 50.26 -18.78 4.36
N THR A 695 50.70 -19.15 5.57
CA THR A 695 51.12 -18.22 6.63
C THR A 695 52.34 -17.39 6.22
N ALA A 696 53.36 -18.01 5.61
CA ALA A 696 54.56 -17.31 5.11
C ALA A 696 54.23 -16.28 4.01
N SER A 697 53.34 -16.62 3.07
CA SER A 697 52.81 -15.68 2.07
C SER A 697 52.00 -14.54 2.71
N SER A 698 51.28 -14.81 3.80
CA SER A 698 50.52 -13.79 4.54
C SER A 698 51.44 -12.79 5.26
N ILE A 699 52.51 -13.28 5.89
CA ILE A 699 53.54 -12.46 6.55
C ILE A 699 54.28 -11.61 5.51
N SER A 700 54.77 -12.23 4.44
CA SER A 700 55.54 -11.54 3.39
C SER A 700 54.70 -10.48 2.65
N ALA A 701 53.42 -10.77 2.39
CA ALA A 701 52.51 -9.78 1.83
C ALA A 701 52.28 -8.59 2.77
N ARG A 702 52.24 -8.81 4.10
CA ARG A 702 52.07 -7.72 5.08
C ARG A 702 53.25 -6.77 5.03
N LEU A 703 54.46 -7.32 5.04
CA LEU A 703 55.71 -6.56 5.03
C LEU A 703 55.88 -5.83 3.70
N ALA A 704 55.62 -6.50 2.56
CA ALA A 704 55.64 -5.86 1.25
C ALA A 704 54.64 -4.68 1.16
N VAL A 705 53.45 -4.81 1.76
CA VAL A 705 52.49 -3.70 1.85
C VAL A 705 53.00 -2.58 2.76
N ILE A 706 53.60 -2.87 3.91
CA ILE A 706 54.22 -1.86 4.79
C ILE A 706 55.31 -1.11 4.05
N ASN A 707 56.23 -1.82 3.39
CA ASN A 707 57.32 -1.26 2.60
C ASN A 707 56.79 -0.34 1.49
N ALA A 708 55.71 -0.76 0.79
CA ALA A 708 55.05 0.10 -0.19
C ALA A 708 54.49 1.38 0.44
N MET A 709 53.86 1.30 1.61
CA MET A 709 53.23 2.47 2.24
C MET A 709 54.27 3.46 2.78
N GLU A 710 55.39 2.96 3.31
CA GLU A 710 56.49 3.73 3.90
C GLU A 710 57.46 4.31 2.88
N SER A 711 57.49 3.79 1.64
CA SER A 711 58.39 4.32 0.61
C SER A 711 58.12 5.82 0.34
N SER A 712 59.17 6.63 0.27
CA SER A 712 59.06 8.02 -0.20
C SER A 712 58.53 8.04 -1.64
N ASN A 713 57.78 9.09 -2.02
CA ASN A 713 57.37 9.30 -3.41
C ASN A 713 58.56 9.68 -4.30
#